data_AF-A0A669QEJ1-F1
#
_entry.id   AF-A0A669QEJ1-F1
#
_cell.length_a   1.000
_cell.length_b   1.000
_cell.length_c   1.000
_cell.angle_alpha   90.00
_cell.angle_beta   90.00
_cell.angle_gamma   90.00
#
_symmetry.space_group_name_H-M   'P 1'
#
loop_
_entity.id
_entity.type
_entity.pdbx_description
1 polymer ?
#
loop_
_entity_poly.entity_id
_entity_poly.type
_entity_poly.pdbx_seq_one_letter_code
_entity_poly.pdbx_strand_id
1 'polypeptide(L)'
;MLCWGYSSFGQPGIGSNLQVIIPEPQVYGFIHDRNVKEVACGGNHSVFLLEDGEVYTCGLNTKGQLGHESEGSKPELIGALAGQHIVHVACGESHSVALSDQGQVFSWGAGSDGQLGLTTIEDAVTVPRLIKKLNQQTILQISCGNWHCLALAAGMVFFTWGQNSYGQLGLGKECPSQASPQRVKSLDGIPLAQVAAGGAHSFALSLSGAVFGWGKNSSGQLGLSDERDRESPCHVKLLRSQKVVYISCGEEHTAVLTKSGGVFTFGAGSCGQLGHDSMNDEVNPRRVLELMGSEVSQIACGRHHTLAFVPSSGMIYAFGCGTRGQLGTGHTCNVKCPSPVKGHWAAHNGQLSGKPGIIDEHFKTSPKIPGIDLNSTRVLFEKLMNSQHSILLDQVLYFTSFESFLIPQLSSSPPDVEAMRIYLILPEFPPFQDSKYYITLTLPLAMAILRLDTNPSKVLDNWWSQVCPRYFLRLVDLYKGAVVYLLSGRKTLLIPVLFSSYITAALRLLEKLHKVNQKVKHIEYDKFYIPEISSLVDIQEDYLMWFLHQAGMVRFLHKWVNSDAVTLCSYPFIFDAQAKTKMLQTDAELQMQVAINGANLQNVFMLLTLEPLLARSPFLVLHVRRSNLVGDALRELSIHSDIDLKKPLKVIFDGEEAVDAGGVTKEFFLLLLKELLNPIYGMFTYYPESNLLWFSDTCFVEHNWFHLIGIICGLAIYNFTVVDLHFPLALYKKLLNVKPCLEDLKELSPTEGRSLQQLLDYPGEDIEETFCLNFTICRESYGVTEHKNLIENGDKIQVQKDNREKFVEAYVNYIFNCSVHEWYTAFSTGFLKVCGGKVLELFQPTELRAMIVGNSNYNWEELEEVNAVYKGDYTATHPTVRMFWETFHAFPLEKKKKFLLFLTGSDRIPIYGMSSLRIVIQSTANGEQYLPVAHTCYNLLDLPKYSSKEILSARLVQAIDHYEGFSLA
;
A
#
# COMPACT_ATOMS: atom_id res chain seq x y z
N MET A 1 -22.49 29.56 30.08
CA MET A 1 -22.48 30.45 28.90
C MET A 1 -21.76 31.75 29.27
N LEU A 2 -20.96 32.32 28.35
CA LEU A 2 -20.34 33.63 28.50
C LEU A 2 -21.05 34.63 27.57
N CYS A 3 -21.40 35.82 28.07
CA CYS A 3 -22.14 36.84 27.34
C CYS A 3 -21.49 38.21 27.55
N TRP A 4 -21.47 39.04 26.50
CA TRP A 4 -20.99 40.42 26.53
C TRP A 4 -21.62 41.25 25.40
N GLY A 5 -21.43 42.56 25.42
CA GLY A 5 -21.96 43.50 24.43
C GLY A 5 -23.00 44.47 24.98
N TYR A 6 -23.88 44.94 24.11
CA TYR A 6 -24.89 45.94 24.41
C TYR A 6 -26.15 45.28 24.97
N SER A 7 -26.75 45.82 26.04
CA SER A 7 -27.87 45.18 26.75
C SER A 7 -29.18 45.98 26.77
N SER A 8 -29.27 47.14 26.11
CA SER A 8 -30.44 48.02 26.19
C SER A 8 -31.78 47.38 25.83
N PHE A 9 -31.79 46.41 24.91
CA PHE A 9 -33.00 45.65 24.55
C PHE A 9 -33.00 44.24 25.15
N GLY A 10 -31.97 43.88 25.92
CA GLY A 10 -31.83 42.56 26.50
C GLY A 10 -31.20 41.51 25.59
N GLN A 11 -30.69 41.88 24.40
CA GLN A 11 -30.15 40.91 23.44
C GLN A 11 -29.01 39.99 23.95
N PRO A 12 -28.15 40.34 24.92
CA PRO A 12 -27.16 39.39 25.44
C PRO A 12 -27.78 38.26 26.28
N GLY A 13 -29.08 38.34 26.60
CA GLY A 13 -29.77 37.35 27.44
C GLY A 13 -29.38 37.41 28.91
N ILE A 14 -28.65 38.45 29.32
CA ILE A 14 -28.27 38.72 30.71
C ILE A 14 -29.43 39.50 31.32
N GLY A 15 -30.15 38.89 32.28
CA GLY A 15 -31.28 39.48 32.99
C GLY A 15 -30.91 40.80 33.69
N SER A 16 -31.85 41.42 34.41
CA SER A 16 -31.77 42.81 34.92
C SER A 16 -30.44 43.20 35.60
N ASN A 17 -29.44 43.55 34.80
CA ASN A 17 -28.19 44.16 35.19
C ASN A 17 -28.27 45.63 34.79
N LEU A 18 -27.93 46.55 35.70
CA LEU A 18 -28.00 48.00 35.49
C LEU A 18 -26.97 48.51 34.45
N GLN A 19 -26.07 47.65 33.97
CA GLN A 19 -25.04 47.99 32.98
C GLN A 19 -25.55 47.80 31.54
N VAL A 20 -25.61 48.91 30.81
CA VAL A 20 -26.04 49.00 29.40
C VAL A 20 -25.00 48.43 28.42
N ILE A 21 -23.71 48.50 28.78
CA ILE A 21 -22.60 47.99 27.98
C ILE A 21 -21.76 47.06 28.85
N ILE A 22 -21.52 45.85 28.35
CA ILE A 22 -20.74 44.80 29.01
C ILE A 22 -19.50 44.56 28.15
N PRO A 23 -18.36 45.19 28.46
CA PRO A 23 -17.18 45.18 27.59
C PRO A 23 -16.29 43.94 27.75
N GLU A 24 -16.58 43.07 28.72
CA GLU A 24 -15.83 41.82 28.98
C GLU A 24 -16.79 40.63 29.09
N PRO A 25 -16.37 39.41 28.73
CA PRO A 25 -17.17 38.20 28.90
C PRO A 25 -17.58 37.99 30.36
N GLN A 26 -18.88 37.89 30.61
CA GLN A 26 -19.45 37.58 31.91
C GLN A 26 -20.15 36.22 31.89
N VAL A 27 -20.00 35.44 32.97
CA VAL A 27 -20.74 34.20 33.15
C VAL A 27 -22.19 34.55 33.45
N TYR A 28 -23.11 34.04 32.64
CA TYR A 28 -24.54 34.15 32.92
C TYR A 28 -25.19 32.78 33.02
N GLY A 29 -25.93 32.61 34.11
CA GLY A 29 -26.58 31.37 34.51
C GLY A 29 -28.02 31.22 34.02
N PHE A 30 -28.37 31.78 32.86
CA PHE A 30 -29.71 31.53 32.31
C PHE A 30 -30.00 30.03 32.19
N ILE A 31 -28.96 29.27 31.85
CA ILE A 31 -29.00 27.85 31.55
C ILE A 31 -28.10 27.16 32.57
N HIS A 32 -28.51 27.17 33.83
CA HIS A 32 -27.92 26.26 34.81
C HIS A 32 -28.37 24.83 34.42
N ASP A 33 -27.42 23.93 34.24
CA ASP A 33 -27.60 22.50 33.92
C ASP A 33 -28.01 22.11 32.48
N ARG A 34 -28.01 23.04 31.50
CA ARG A 34 -28.18 22.66 30.08
C ARG A 34 -27.10 23.28 29.18
N ASN A 35 -26.81 22.60 28.07
CA ASN A 35 -25.74 23.00 27.14
C ASN A 35 -26.33 23.74 25.94
N VAL A 36 -25.74 24.90 25.61
CA VAL A 36 -26.05 25.65 24.40
C VAL A 36 -25.28 25.05 23.23
N LYS A 37 -26.00 24.67 22.18
CA LYS A 37 -25.44 24.11 20.96
C LYS A 37 -25.04 25.21 19.97
N GLU A 38 -25.90 26.21 19.79
CA GLU A 38 -25.74 27.29 18.83
C GLU A 38 -26.43 28.59 19.28
N VAL A 39 -25.87 29.73 18.87
CA VAL A 39 -26.48 31.05 19.08
C VAL A 39 -26.49 31.80 17.75
N ALA A 40 -27.66 32.35 17.39
CA ALA A 40 -27.81 33.26 16.27
C ALA A 40 -28.20 34.66 16.78
N CYS A 41 -27.53 35.69 16.26
CA CYS A 41 -27.75 37.07 16.68
C CYS A 41 -28.39 37.86 15.53
N GLY A 42 -29.58 38.41 15.78
CA GLY A 42 -30.20 39.38 14.89
C GLY A 42 -29.76 40.82 15.20
N GLY A 43 -30.50 41.80 14.68
CA GLY A 43 -30.15 43.21 14.87
C GLY A 43 -30.25 43.67 16.32
N ASN A 44 -31.34 43.29 17.01
CA ASN A 44 -31.58 43.62 18.42
C ASN A 44 -32.18 42.44 19.21
N HIS A 45 -31.97 41.22 18.75
CA HIS A 45 -32.45 40.00 19.40
C HIS A 45 -31.44 38.86 19.26
N SER A 46 -31.59 37.82 20.08
CA SER A 46 -30.75 36.63 20.02
C SER A 46 -31.59 35.37 20.20
N VAL A 47 -31.20 34.32 19.48
CA VAL A 47 -31.82 33.00 19.49
C VAL A 47 -30.76 32.01 20.01
N PHE A 48 -31.12 31.24 21.03
CA PHE A 48 -30.28 30.21 21.64
C PHE A 48 -30.90 28.84 21.33
N LEU A 49 -30.12 27.98 20.68
CA LEU A 49 -30.46 26.58 20.47
C LEU A 49 -29.74 25.71 21.50
N LEU A 50 -30.50 24.93 22.25
CA LEU A 50 -29.97 23.97 23.21
C LEU A 50 -29.67 22.61 22.55
N GLU A 51 -28.87 21.77 23.22
CA GLU A 51 -28.54 20.41 22.76
C GLU A 51 -29.75 19.46 22.69
N ASP A 52 -30.81 19.73 23.45
CA ASP A 52 -32.08 18.98 23.43
C ASP A 52 -33.02 19.40 22.27
N GLY A 53 -32.61 20.39 21.47
CA GLY A 53 -33.38 20.92 20.35
C GLY A 53 -34.38 22.02 20.73
N GLU A 54 -34.46 22.43 22.01
CA GLU A 54 -35.27 23.57 22.42
C GLU A 54 -34.66 24.91 21.97
N VAL A 55 -35.53 25.87 21.62
CA VAL A 55 -35.13 27.20 21.15
C VAL A 55 -35.62 28.27 22.11
N TYR A 56 -34.70 29.10 22.59
CA TYR A 56 -34.97 30.24 23.47
C TYR A 56 -34.63 31.56 22.79
N THR A 57 -35.37 32.61 23.08
CA THR A 57 -35.21 33.93 22.46
C THR A 57 -35.27 35.06 23.48
N CYS A 58 -34.48 36.11 23.27
CA CYS A 58 -34.57 37.36 24.05
C CYS A 58 -34.23 38.57 23.17
N GLY A 59 -34.56 39.76 23.65
CA GLY A 59 -34.27 41.02 22.97
C GLY A 59 -35.53 41.83 22.66
N LEU A 60 -35.44 42.61 21.58
CA LEU A 60 -36.53 43.39 21.01
C LEU A 60 -37.56 42.49 20.33
N ASN A 61 -38.86 42.78 20.51
CA ASN A 61 -39.95 41.99 19.93
C ASN A 61 -40.99 42.78 19.11
N THR A 62 -40.66 43.98 18.65
CA THR A 62 -41.60 44.89 17.95
C THR A 62 -42.17 44.35 16.64
N LYS A 63 -41.57 43.30 16.06
CA LYS A 63 -42.03 42.60 14.85
C LYS A 63 -42.38 41.14 15.11
N GLY A 64 -42.42 40.72 16.38
CA GLY A 64 -42.64 39.33 16.76
C GLY A 64 -41.45 38.42 16.53
N GLN A 65 -40.24 38.95 16.34
CA GLN A 65 -39.02 38.20 16.01
C GLN A 65 -38.55 37.22 17.10
N LEU A 66 -39.11 37.30 18.31
CA LEU A 66 -38.84 36.34 19.39
C LEU A 66 -39.72 35.08 19.30
N GLY A 67 -40.82 35.10 18.55
CA GLY A 67 -41.69 33.92 18.38
C GLY A 67 -42.60 33.61 19.57
N HIS A 68 -42.64 34.50 20.57
CA HIS A 68 -43.51 34.50 21.75
C HIS A 68 -43.90 35.94 22.12
N GLU A 69 -44.80 36.12 23.08
CA GLU A 69 -45.33 37.45 23.46
C GLU A 69 -44.40 38.25 24.38
N SER A 70 -43.61 37.58 25.21
CA SER A 70 -42.72 38.24 26.18
C SER A 70 -41.58 39.00 25.51
N GLU A 71 -41.25 40.20 26.00
CA GLU A 71 -40.11 41.01 25.54
C GLU A 71 -39.12 41.22 26.69
N GLY A 72 -37.83 41.34 26.38
CA GLY A 72 -36.82 41.77 27.35
C GLY A 72 -35.58 40.89 27.42
N SER A 73 -34.89 40.96 28.57
CA SER A 73 -33.53 40.47 28.77
C SER A 73 -33.41 39.03 29.24
N LYS A 74 -34.53 38.40 29.60
CA LYS A 74 -34.55 36.99 29.99
C LYS A 74 -34.90 36.16 28.74
N PRO A 75 -34.07 35.19 28.34
CA PRO A 75 -34.47 34.30 27.26
C PRO A 75 -35.66 33.42 27.65
N GLU A 76 -36.57 33.22 26.71
CA GLU A 76 -37.81 32.48 26.91
C GLU A 76 -38.00 31.43 25.81
N LEU A 77 -38.64 30.32 26.17
CA LEU A 77 -38.86 29.18 25.27
C LEU A 77 -39.89 29.54 24.20
N ILE A 78 -39.59 29.21 22.95
CA ILE A 78 -40.55 29.31 21.85
C ILE A 78 -41.51 28.12 21.90
N GLY A 79 -42.59 28.26 22.66
CA GLY A 79 -43.60 27.20 22.83
C GLY A 79 -44.25 26.72 21.52
N ALA A 80 -44.27 27.55 20.49
CA ALA A 80 -44.81 27.18 19.17
C ALA A 80 -43.95 26.16 18.40
N LEU A 81 -42.68 25.99 18.78
CA LEU A 81 -41.79 24.95 18.24
C LEU A 81 -41.75 23.72 19.14
N ALA A 82 -42.54 23.68 20.22
CA ALA A 82 -42.59 22.52 21.11
C ALA A 82 -42.98 21.25 20.34
N GLY A 83 -42.18 20.19 20.52
CA GLY A 83 -42.33 18.92 19.80
C GLY A 83 -41.61 18.85 18.45
N GLN A 84 -40.97 19.93 17.99
CA GLN A 84 -40.01 19.91 16.89
C GLN A 84 -38.60 19.84 17.47
N HIS A 85 -37.76 18.93 16.97
CA HIS A 85 -36.35 18.88 17.37
C HIS A 85 -35.54 19.78 16.44
N ILE A 86 -35.22 21.00 16.90
CA ILE A 86 -34.49 21.99 16.11
C ILE A 86 -33.00 21.65 16.09
N VAL A 87 -32.37 21.72 14.92
CA VAL A 87 -30.97 21.37 14.72
C VAL A 87 -30.08 22.54 14.33
N HIS A 88 -30.67 23.63 13.80
CA HIS A 88 -29.95 24.82 13.38
C HIS A 88 -30.87 26.07 13.40
N VAL A 89 -30.31 27.24 13.72
CA VAL A 89 -31.02 28.52 13.79
C VAL A 89 -30.26 29.64 13.08
N ALA A 90 -30.99 30.59 12.48
CA ALA A 90 -30.42 31.77 11.84
C ALA A 90 -31.28 33.01 12.11
N CYS A 91 -30.68 34.19 12.09
CA CYS A 91 -31.34 35.47 12.35
C CYS A 91 -30.98 36.50 11.28
N GLY A 92 -31.96 37.28 10.84
CA GLY A 92 -31.71 38.52 10.11
C GLY A 92 -31.91 39.75 11.00
N GLU A 93 -32.21 40.90 10.38
CA GLU A 93 -32.29 42.17 11.12
C GLU A 93 -33.42 42.17 12.17
N SER A 94 -34.58 41.66 11.78
CA SER A 94 -35.79 41.60 12.62
C SER A 94 -36.66 40.39 12.29
N HIS A 95 -36.03 39.29 11.85
CA HIS A 95 -36.68 38.01 11.60
C HIS A 95 -35.77 36.86 12.02
N SER A 96 -36.38 35.70 12.23
CA SER A 96 -35.72 34.50 12.75
C SER A 96 -36.17 33.28 11.95
N VAL A 97 -35.26 32.33 11.78
CA VAL A 97 -35.49 31.08 11.05
C VAL A 97 -34.92 29.91 11.83
N ALA A 98 -35.65 28.80 11.88
CA ALA A 98 -35.23 27.55 12.52
C ALA A 98 -35.40 26.37 11.57
N LEU A 99 -34.46 25.42 11.64
CA LEU A 99 -34.44 24.18 10.88
C LEU A 99 -34.60 22.98 11.83
N SER A 100 -35.58 22.11 11.57
CA SER A 100 -35.75 20.85 12.31
C SER A 100 -34.90 19.70 11.75
N ASP A 101 -34.71 18.66 12.55
CA ASP A 101 -34.06 17.40 12.15
C ASP A 101 -34.75 16.67 10.98
N GLN A 102 -36.05 16.92 10.78
CA GLN A 102 -36.82 16.44 9.63
C GLN A 102 -36.56 17.26 8.34
N GLY A 103 -35.69 18.27 8.39
CA GLY A 103 -35.39 19.14 7.26
C GLY A 103 -36.44 20.22 7.02
N GLN A 104 -37.33 20.50 7.99
CA GLN A 104 -38.39 21.49 7.87
C GLN A 104 -37.91 22.87 8.35
N VAL A 105 -38.28 23.92 7.62
CA VAL A 105 -37.87 25.30 7.92
C VAL A 105 -39.05 26.12 8.43
N PHE A 106 -38.87 26.77 9.58
CA PHE A 106 -39.84 27.66 10.20
C PHE A 106 -39.32 29.09 10.21
N SER A 107 -40.16 30.07 9.91
CA SER A 107 -39.80 31.50 9.89
C SER A 107 -40.83 32.37 10.62
N TRP A 108 -40.36 33.46 11.24
CA TRP A 108 -41.18 34.47 11.93
C TRP A 108 -40.43 35.80 12.08
N GLY A 109 -41.14 36.85 12.49
CA GLY A 109 -40.66 38.23 12.59
C GLY A 109 -41.16 39.10 11.44
N ALA A 110 -40.36 40.09 11.04
CA ALA A 110 -40.67 41.01 9.95
C ALA A 110 -40.74 40.31 8.59
N GLY A 111 -41.72 40.65 7.75
CA GLY A 111 -41.94 40.00 6.45
C GLY A 111 -42.24 40.92 5.26
N SER A 112 -42.17 42.25 5.43
CA SER A 112 -42.52 43.24 4.38
C SER A 112 -41.68 43.14 3.10
N ASP A 113 -40.49 42.53 3.15
CA ASP A 113 -39.61 42.31 1.98
C ASP A 113 -39.70 40.87 1.43
N GLY A 114 -40.58 40.04 1.99
CA GLY A 114 -40.73 38.62 1.62
C GLY A 114 -39.74 37.68 2.32
N GLN A 115 -38.94 38.16 3.28
CA GLN A 115 -37.88 37.40 3.98
C GLN A 115 -38.39 36.18 4.77
N LEU A 116 -39.70 36.09 5.03
CA LEU A 116 -40.30 34.93 5.69
C LEU A 116 -40.55 33.74 4.75
N GLY A 117 -40.62 33.95 3.44
CA GLY A 117 -40.79 32.84 2.47
C GLY A 117 -42.18 32.18 2.47
N LEU A 118 -43.19 32.82 3.07
CA LEU A 118 -44.53 32.26 3.27
C LEU A 118 -45.47 32.38 2.06
N THR A 119 -44.96 32.70 0.87
CA THR A 119 -45.69 32.93 -0.40
C THR A 119 -46.49 34.22 -0.45
N THR A 120 -47.04 34.67 0.69
CA THR A 120 -47.67 35.99 0.86
C THR A 120 -46.72 36.94 1.58
N ILE A 121 -46.82 38.24 1.26
CA ILE A 121 -46.12 39.30 2.00
C ILE A 121 -47.01 39.68 3.19
N GLU A 122 -46.49 39.49 4.40
CA GLU A 122 -47.12 39.88 5.65
C GLU A 122 -46.13 40.78 6.41
N ASP A 123 -46.59 41.88 7.00
CA ASP A 123 -45.68 42.85 7.64
C ASP A 123 -44.91 42.24 8.82
N ALA A 124 -45.58 41.41 9.61
CA ALA A 124 -45.01 40.71 10.74
C ALA A 124 -45.75 39.39 11.02
N VAL A 125 -45.00 38.37 11.41
CA VAL A 125 -45.52 37.07 11.86
C VAL A 125 -44.95 36.80 13.25
N THR A 126 -45.81 36.76 14.26
CA THR A 126 -45.39 36.65 15.67
C THR A 126 -45.16 35.22 16.16
N VAL A 127 -45.59 34.23 15.38
CA VAL A 127 -45.51 32.80 15.72
C VAL A 127 -44.79 32.07 14.59
N PRO A 128 -43.77 31.21 14.87
CA PRO A 128 -43.09 30.39 13.88
C PRO A 128 -44.05 29.68 12.91
N ARG A 129 -43.86 29.88 11.60
CA ARG A 129 -44.65 29.22 10.55
C ARG A 129 -43.77 28.39 9.62
N LEU A 130 -44.26 27.21 9.27
CA LEU A 130 -43.61 26.32 8.32
C LEU A 130 -43.59 26.91 6.90
N ILE A 131 -42.41 26.94 6.27
CA ILE A 131 -42.24 27.29 4.86
C ILE A 131 -42.62 26.09 3.99
N LYS A 132 -43.92 25.99 3.65
CA LYS A 132 -44.49 24.84 2.93
C LYS A 132 -43.79 24.50 1.61
N LYS A 133 -43.25 25.50 0.90
CA LYS A 133 -42.57 25.30 -0.40
C LYS A 133 -41.28 24.48 -0.29
N LEU A 134 -40.63 24.48 0.89
CA LEU A 134 -39.41 23.69 1.14
C LEU A 134 -39.70 22.29 1.68
N ASN A 135 -40.94 21.97 2.08
CA ASN A 135 -41.27 20.72 2.77
C ASN A 135 -41.07 19.44 1.93
N GLN A 136 -40.91 19.57 0.60
CA GLN A 136 -40.57 18.45 -0.29
C GLN A 136 -39.06 18.23 -0.43
N GLN A 137 -38.24 19.05 0.22
CA GLN A 137 -36.79 19.02 0.16
C GLN A 137 -36.24 18.80 1.57
N THR A 138 -35.18 18.03 1.71
CA THR A 138 -34.49 17.90 2.99
C THR A 138 -33.48 19.05 3.12
N ILE A 139 -33.81 20.07 3.90
CA ILE A 139 -32.89 21.22 4.10
C ILE A 139 -31.78 20.83 5.07
N LEU A 140 -30.54 21.17 4.71
CA LEU A 140 -29.31 20.86 5.46
C LEU A 140 -28.77 22.08 6.20
N GLN A 141 -28.87 23.27 5.61
CA GLN A 141 -28.35 24.51 6.18
C GLN A 141 -29.28 25.68 5.85
N ILE A 142 -29.38 26.65 6.75
CA ILE A 142 -30.06 27.93 6.56
C ILE A 142 -29.09 29.07 6.89
N SER A 143 -29.25 30.22 6.25
CA SER A 143 -28.52 31.45 6.58
C SER A 143 -29.38 32.67 6.27
N CYS A 144 -29.30 33.70 7.11
CA CYS A 144 -30.08 34.92 6.97
C CYS A 144 -29.17 36.12 6.76
N GLY A 145 -29.53 36.99 5.82
CA GLY A 145 -29.02 38.36 5.77
C GLY A 145 -29.99 39.31 6.49
N ASN A 146 -29.83 40.62 6.31
CA ASN A 146 -30.70 41.59 6.99
C ASN A 146 -32.18 41.41 6.58
N TRP A 147 -32.42 41.22 5.28
CA TRP A 147 -33.77 41.16 4.67
C TRP A 147 -33.94 40.02 3.65
N HIS A 148 -33.07 39.00 3.68
CA HIS A 148 -33.17 37.83 2.81
C HIS A 148 -32.71 36.56 3.53
N CYS A 149 -33.06 35.42 2.97
CA CYS A 149 -32.77 34.11 3.52
C CYS A 149 -32.27 33.16 2.43
N LEU A 150 -31.40 32.26 2.85
CA LEU A 150 -30.75 31.24 2.05
C LEU A 150 -31.02 29.87 2.67
N ALA A 151 -31.25 28.85 1.84
CA ALA A 151 -31.34 27.47 2.28
C ALA A 151 -30.62 26.52 1.32
N LEU A 152 -29.81 25.63 1.86
CA LEU A 152 -29.14 24.56 1.12
C LEU A 152 -29.86 23.24 1.39
N ALA A 153 -30.35 22.58 0.35
CA ALA A 153 -31.02 21.28 0.42
C ALA A 153 -30.10 20.11 0.05
N ALA A 154 -30.45 18.92 0.54
CA ALA A 154 -29.86 17.66 0.11
C ALA A 154 -30.04 17.47 -1.41
N GLY A 155 -29.01 16.94 -2.07
CA GLY A 155 -28.96 16.89 -3.54
C GLY A 155 -28.44 18.19 -4.19
N MET A 156 -27.79 19.06 -3.40
CA MET A 156 -27.06 20.25 -3.88
C MET A 156 -27.98 21.30 -4.54
N VAL A 157 -29.23 21.38 -4.07
CA VAL A 157 -30.19 22.38 -4.54
C VAL A 157 -30.20 23.57 -3.58
N PHE A 158 -30.01 24.76 -4.13
CA PHE A 158 -29.92 26.00 -3.36
C PHE A 158 -31.15 26.88 -3.57
N PHE A 159 -31.75 27.35 -2.46
CA PHE A 159 -32.91 28.21 -2.42
C PHE A 159 -32.62 29.56 -1.78
N THR A 160 -33.32 30.60 -2.24
CA THR A 160 -33.18 31.99 -1.78
C THR A 160 -34.54 32.69 -1.76
N TRP A 161 -34.78 33.62 -0.85
CA TRP A 161 -35.98 34.48 -0.84
C TRP A 161 -35.77 35.75 -0.01
N GLY A 162 -36.69 36.72 -0.13
CA GLY A 162 -36.64 38.02 0.51
C GLY A 162 -36.27 39.15 -0.46
N GLN A 163 -35.58 40.17 0.05
CA GLN A 163 -35.22 41.38 -0.68
C GLN A 163 -34.22 41.09 -1.81
N ASN A 164 -34.37 41.73 -2.98
CA ASN A 164 -33.43 41.60 -4.10
C ASN A 164 -32.92 42.93 -4.68
N SER A 165 -32.99 44.04 -3.94
CA SER A 165 -32.62 45.38 -4.44
C SER A 165 -31.16 45.52 -4.90
N TYR A 166 -30.27 44.65 -4.41
CA TYR A 166 -28.85 44.61 -4.80
C TYR A 166 -28.49 43.30 -5.53
N GLY A 167 -29.49 42.49 -5.88
CA GLY A 167 -29.27 41.19 -6.49
C GLY A 167 -28.83 40.10 -5.51
N GLN A 168 -28.98 40.30 -4.19
CA GLN A 168 -28.52 39.37 -3.14
C GLN A 168 -29.18 37.99 -3.17
N LEU A 169 -30.27 37.83 -3.93
CA LEU A 169 -30.87 36.52 -4.19
C LEU A 169 -30.09 35.72 -5.25
N GLY A 170 -29.37 36.37 -6.16
CA GLY A 170 -28.62 35.66 -7.21
C GLY A 170 -29.50 35.13 -8.36
N LEU A 171 -30.71 35.66 -8.49
CA LEU A 171 -31.71 35.29 -9.51
C LEU A 171 -31.61 36.15 -10.78
N GLY A 172 -30.69 37.11 -10.84
CA GLY A 172 -30.53 38.06 -11.93
C GLY A 172 -31.29 39.39 -11.74
N LYS A 173 -30.94 40.38 -12.56
CA LYS A 173 -31.40 41.78 -12.47
C LYS A 173 -32.91 42.00 -12.51
N GLU A 174 -33.57 41.21 -13.34
CA GLU A 174 -34.99 41.42 -13.67
C GLU A 174 -35.92 40.79 -12.64
N CYS A 175 -35.39 40.05 -11.67
CA CYS A 175 -36.18 39.41 -10.62
C CYS A 175 -36.40 40.38 -9.45
N PRO A 176 -37.66 40.74 -9.11
CA PRO A 176 -37.95 41.50 -7.90
C PRO A 176 -37.73 40.66 -6.63
N SER A 177 -37.87 41.29 -5.47
CA SER A 177 -37.94 40.60 -4.17
C SER A 177 -38.96 39.45 -4.19
N GLN A 178 -38.64 38.36 -3.50
CA GLN A 178 -39.37 37.10 -3.58
C GLN A 178 -39.97 36.72 -2.23
N ALA A 179 -41.30 36.65 -2.14
CA ALA A 179 -42.00 36.20 -0.95
C ALA A 179 -42.06 34.66 -0.79
N SER A 180 -41.50 33.91 -1.74
CA SER A 180 -41.42 32.44 -1.68
C SER A 180 -40.02 31.96 -2.07
N PRO A 181 -39.50 30.87 -1.46
CA PRO A 181 -38.22 30.27 -1.83
C PRO A 181 -38.09 30.01 -3.32
N GLN A 182 -37.04 30.54 -3.94
CA GLN A 182 -36.71 30.33 -5.36
C GLN A 182 -35.40 29.56 -5.49
N ARG A 183 -35.36 28.62 -6.43
CA ARG A 183 -34.14 27.87 -6.74
C ARG A 183 -33.19 28.74 -7.58
N VAL A 184 -31.93 28.81 -7.17
CA VAL A 184 -30.88 29.53 -7.88
C VAL A 184 -30.20 28.58 -8.87
N LYS A 185 -30.67 28.59 -10.11
CA LYS A 185 -30.21 27.65 -11.16
C LYS A 185 -28.76 27.86 -11.61
N SER A 186 -28.21 29.06 -11.40
CA SER A 186 -26.84 29.41 -11.81
C SER A 186 -25.74 28.64 -11.08
N LEU A 187 -26.08 27.98 -9.96
CA LEU A 187 -25.17 27.11 -9.20
C LEU A 187 -25.51 25.62 -9.38
N ASP A 188 -26.47 25.27 -10.23
CA ASP A 188 -26.80 23.86 -10.50
C ASP A 188 -25.58 23.11 -11.06
N GLY A 189 -25.28 21.93 -10.51
CA GLY A 189 -24.13 21.11 -10.89
C GLY A 189 -22.83 21.44 -10.14
N ILE A 190 -22.81 22.47 -9.30
CA ILE A 190 -21.69 22.75 -8.40
C ILE A 190 -22.02 22.16 -7.02
N PRO A 191 -21.20 21.24 -6.49
CA PRO A 191 -21.45 20.68 -5.17
C PRO A 191 -21.12 21.72 -4.09
N LEU A 192 -22.14 22.19 -3.36
CA LEU A 192 -22.00 23.23 -2.34
C LEU A 192 -21.82 22.62 -0.94
N ALA A 193 -20.82 23.12 -0.22
CA ALA A 193 -20.49 22.78 1.17
C ALA A 193 -21.21 23.69 2.17
N GLN A 194 -21.30 24.98 1.86
CA GLN A 194 -21.82 25.99 2.78
C GLN A 194 -22.48 27.12 2.00
N VAL A 195 -23.53 27.70 2.58
CA VAL A 195 -24.06 29.01 2.21
C VAL A 195 -23.89 29.99 3.37
N ALA A 196 -23.62 31.25 3.05
CA ALA A 196 -23.47 32.32 4.03
C ALA A 196 -24.10 33.61 3.49
N ALA A 197 -24.84 34.31 4.34
CA ALA A 197 -25.46 35.59 4.01
C ALA A 197 -24.85 36.68 4.89
N GLY A 198 -24.47 37.79 4.27
CA GLY A 198 -24.18 39.05 4.97
C GLY A 198 -25.38 39.98 4.93
N GLY A 199 -25.17 41.26 5.24
CA GLY A 199 -26.27 42.23 5.34
C GLY A 199 -27.14 42.30 4.07
N ALA A 200 -26.50 42.57 2.92
CA ALA A 200 -27.15 42.65 1.61
C ALA A 200 -26.36 41.90 0.52
N HIS A 201 -25.63 40.85 0.90
CA HIS A 201 -24.85 40.02 -0.02
C HIS A 201 -24.87 38.56 0.42
N SER A 202 -24.48 37.67 -0.46
CA SER A 202 -24.60 36.22 -0.30
C SER A 202 -23.38 35.52 -0.87
N PHE A 203 -23.03 34.39 -0.25
CA PHE A 203 -21.93 33.53 -0.63
C PHE A 203 -22.36 32.07 -0.66
N ALA A 204 -21.73 31.33 -1.59
CA ALA A 204 -21.73 29.88 -1.62
C ALA A 204 -20.28 29.37 -1.69
N LEU A 205 -19.99 28.35 -0.90
CA LEU A 205 -18.72 27.62 -0.89
C LEU A 205 -18.95 26.25 -1.52
N SER A 206 -18.15 25.86 -2.51
CA SER A 206 -18.16 24.50 -3.04
C SER A 206 -17.36 23.53 -2.17
N LEU A 207 -17.63 22.22 -2.28
CA LEU A 207 -16.83 21.16 -1.63
C LEU A 207 -15.36 21.19 -2.07
N SER A 208 -15.08 21.69 -3.28
CA SER A 208 -13.71 21.88 -3.78
C SER A 208 -12.99 23.12 -3.23
N GLY A 209 -13.67 23.92 -2.39
CA GLY A 209 -13.13 25.16 -1.82
C GLY A 209 -13.24 26.38 -2.74
N ALA A 210 -14.06 26.33 -3.79
CA ALA A 210 -14.33 27.49 -4.65
C ALA A 210 -15.41 28.38 -4.03
N VAL A 211 -15.19 29.70 -4.07
CA VAL A 211 -16.04 30.70 -3.42
C VAL A 211 -16.79 31.52 -4.46
N PHE A 212 -18.12 31.58 -4.34
CA PHE A 212 -19.00 32.36 -5.21
C PHE A 212 -19.71 33.42 -4.38
N GLY A 213 -19.59 34.70 -4.77
CA GLY A 213 -20.21 35.83 -4.08
C GLY A 213 -21.11 36.65 -5.00
N TRP A 214 -22.21 37.18 -4.46
CA TRP A 214 -23.13 38.08 -5.17
C TRP A 214 -23.92 38.98 -4.21
N GLY A 215 -24.60 40.00 -4.74
CA GLY A 215 -25.31 41.04 -3.99
C GLY A 215 -24.57 42.38 -3.98
N LYS A 216 -24.78 43.16 -2.92
CA LYS A 216 -24.17 44.48 -2.71
C LYS A 216 -22.64 44.36 -2.62
N ASN A 217 -21.93 45.27 -3.27
CA ASN A 217 -20.46 45.29 -3.35
C ASN A 217 -19.84 46.70 -3.21
N SER A 218 -20.58 47.70 -2.73
CA SER A 218 -20.11 49.09 -2.66
C SER A 218 -18.84 49.33 -1.83
N SER A 219 -18.49 48.40 -0.94
CA SER A 219 -17.27 48.42 -0.11
C SER A 219 -16.30 47.30 -0.48
N GLY A 220 -16.53 46.59 -1.59
CA GLY A 220 -15.70 45.47 -2.01
C GLY A 220 -15.97 44.15 -1.26
N GLN A 221 -17.11 44.03 -0.57
CA GLN A 221 -17.45 42.86 0.27
C GLN A 221 -17.59 41.53 -0.49
N LEU A 222 -17.62 41.56 -1.83
CA LEU A 222 -17.58 40.37 -2.66
C LEU A 222 -16.15 39.89 -2.99
N GLY A 223 -15.13 40.72 -2.79
CA GLY A 223 -13.73 40.36 -3.04
C GLY A 223 -13.40 40.19 -4.53
N LEU A 224 -14.15 40.86 -5.41
CA LEU A 224 -14.09 40.69 -6.87
C LEU A 224 -13.18 41.71 -7.58
N SER A 225 -12.33 42.41 -6.83
CA SER A 225 -11.43 43.46 -7.33
C SER A 225 -12.15 44.67 -7.95
N ASP A 226 -13.42 44.86 -7.61
CA ASP A 226 -14.21 46.04 -7.95
C ASP A 226 -15.29 46.28 -6.88
N GLU A 227 -16.00 47.40 -6.99
CA GLU A 227 -17.08 47.82 -6.06
C GLU A 227 -18.48 47.67 -6.70
N ARG A 228 -18.60 46.85 -7.75
CA ARG A 228 -19.85 46.72 -8.50
C ARG A 228 -20.70 45.57 -7.97
N ASP A 229 -21.95 45.87 -7.65
CA ASP A 229 -22.95 44.88 -7.26
C ASP A 229 -23.07 43.76 -8.31
N ARG A 230 -23.33 42.54 -7.84
CA ARG A 230 -23.49 41.36 -8.71
C ARG A 230 -24.85 40.74 -8.49
N GLU A 231 -25.63 40.65 -9.56
CA GLU A 231 -27.00 40.14 -9.47
C GLU A 231 -27.08 38.61 -9.63
N SER A 232 -25.94 37.97 -9.89
CA SER A 232 -25.77 36.53 -10.06
C SER A 232 -24.46 36.06 -9.42
N PRO A 233 -24.40 34.80 -8.93
CA PRO A 233 -23.19 34.23 -8.33
C PRO A 233 -21.93 34.41 -9.18
N CYS A 234 -20.91 35.04 -8.62
CA CYS A 234 -19.63 35.31 -9.28
C CYS A 234 -18.47 34.64 -8.55
N HIS A 235 -17.61 33.92 -9.27
CA HIS A 235 -16.46 33.24 -8.69
C HIS A 235 -15.37 34.22 -8.22
N VAL A 236 -14.98 34.14 -6.95
CA VAL A 236 -13.90 34.93 -6.32
C VAL A 236 -12.54 34.33 -6.66
N LYS A 237 -12.01 34.72 -7.82
CA LYS A 237 -10.79 34.12 -8.40
C LYS A 237 -9.56 34.18 -7.49
N LEU A 238 -9.44 35.20 -6.65
CA LEU A 238 -8.28 35.40 -5.75
C LEU A 238 -8.20 34.34 -4.63
N LEU A 239 -9.31 33.65 -4.33
CA LEU A 239 -9.34 32.59 -3.31
C LEU A 239 -9.16 31.18 -3.89
N ARG A 240 -9.05 31.03 -5.22
CA ARG A 240 -9.02 29.74 -5.91
C ARG A 240 -7.94 28.78 -5.40
N SER A 241 -6.78 29.29 -5.02
CA SER A 241 -5.64 28.49 -4.53
C SER A 241 -5.58 28.34 -3.01
N GLN A 242 -6.52 28.93 -2.27
CA GLN A 242 -6.44 29.04 -0.82
C GLN A 242 -7.07 27.86 -0.07
N LYS A 243 -7.80 26.97 -0.76
CA LYS A 243 -8.51 25.83 -0.15
C LYS A 243 -9.41 26.28 1.02
N VAL A 244 -10.39 27.11 0.67
CA VAL A 244 -11.36 27.66 1.61
C VAL A 244 -12.23 26.53 2.18
N VAL A 245 -12.46 26.55 3.49
CA VAL A 245 -13.30 25.56 4.20
C VAL A 245 -14.48 26.18 4.93
N TYR A 246 -14.46 27.50 5.19
CA TYR A 246 -15.55 28.18 5.87
C TYR A 246 -15.63 29.65 5.49
N ILE A 247 -16.85 30.18 5.40
CA ILE A 247 -17.15 31.59 5.13
C ILE A 247 -18.03 32.14 6.26
N SER A 248 -17.72 33.34 6.74
CA SER A 248 -18.56 34.09 7.66
C SER A 248 -18.72 35.52 7.18
N CYS A 249 -19.95 36.00 7.08
CA CYS A 249 -20.26 37.33 6.56
C CYS A 249 -20.72 38.24 7.69
N GLY A 250 -20.23 39.47 7.69
CA GLY A 250 -20.80 40.57 8.47
C GLY A 250 -21.80 41.38 7.64
N GLU A 251 -22.08 42.61 8.05
CA GLU A 251 -23.04 43.44 7.32
C GLU A 251 -22.49 43.86 5.95
N GLU A 252 -21.27 44.38 5.94
CA GLU A 252 -20.60 44.91 4.76
C GLU A 252 -19.17 44.39 4.60
N HIS A 253 -18.83 43.28 5.26
CA HIS A 253 -17.54 42.61 5.11
C HIS A 253 -17.68 41.08 5.13
N THR A 254 -16.66 40.40 4.63
CA THR A 254 -16.61 38.95 4.54
C THR A 254 -15.29 38.45 5.10
N ALA A 255 -15.35 37.39 5.91
CA ALA A 255 -14.18 36.66 6.39
C ALA A 255 -14.23 35.21 5.88
N VAL A 256 -13.06 34.71 5.52
CA VAL A 256 -12.89 33.39 4.90
C VAL A 256 -11.77 32.65 5.63
N LEU A 257 -12.03 31.39 5.98
CA LEU A 257 -11.08 30.50 6.64
C LEU A 257 -10.58 29.43 5.67
N THR A 258 -9.27 29.25 5.61
CA THR A 258 -8.62 28.21 4.82
C THR A 258 -8.38 26.95 5.64
N LYS A 259 -8.18 25.81 4.94
CA LYS A 259 -7.82 24.54 5.58
C LYS A 259 -6.52 24.59 6.40
N SER A 260 -5.62 25.52 6.08
CA SER A 260 -4.36 25.72 6.81
C SER A 260 -4.49 26.69 7.99
N GLY A 261 -5.71 27.05 8.39
CA GLY A 261 -5.99 28.01 9.46
C GLY A 261 -5.69 29.47 9.10
N GLY A 262 -5.59 29.79 7.80
CA GLY A 262 -5.41 31.17 7.34
C GLY A 262 -6.74 31.92 7.25
N VAL A 263 -6.76 33.16 7.73
CA VAL A 263 -7.95 34.04 7.67
C VAL A 263 -7.74 35.14 6.64
N PHE A 264 -8.69 35.26 5.71
CA PHE A 264 -8.76 36.32 4.72
C PHE A 264 -10.01 37.17 4.96
N THR A 265 -9.87 38.49 4.90
CA THR A 265 -10.96 39.44 5.11
C THR A 265 -10.97 40.49 4.00
N PHE A 266 -12.17 40.93 3.61
CA PHE A 266 -12.40 41.93 2.57
C PHE A 266 -13.78 42.59 2.75
N GLY A 267 -14.00 43.75 2.14
CA GLY A 267 -15.18 44.59 2.33
C GLY A 267 -14.88 45.84 3.16
N ALA A 268 -15.88 46.32 3.90
CA ALA A 268 -15.79 47.52 4.71
C ALA A 268 -14.76 47.38 5.84
N GLY A 269 -13.89 48.38 5.99
CA GLY A 269 -12.84 48.42 7.02
C GLY A 269 -12.97 49.55 8.03
N SER A 270 -13.98 50.41 7.91
CA SER A 270 -14.13 51.67 8.68
C SER A 270 -14.08 51.56 10.21
N CYS A 271 -14.35 50.37 10.77
CA CYS A 271 -14.26 50.09 12.21
C CYS A 271 -13.09 49.16 12.57
N GLY A 272 -12.26 48.75 11.61
CA GLY A 272 -11.15 47.82 11.82
C GLY A 272 -11.54 46.34 11.72
N GLN A 273 -12.75 46.04 11.23
CA GLN A 273 -13.33 44.69 11.20
C GLN A 273 -12.62 43.72 10.25
N LEU A 274 -11.68 44.22 9.45
CA LEU A 274 -10.83 43.40 8.59
C LEU A 274 -9.54 42.94 9.28
N GLY A 275 -9.08 43.63 10.33
CA GLY A 275 -7.92 43.21 11.12
C GLY A 275 -6.54 43.52 10.50
N HIS A 276 -6.47 44.38 9.47
CA HIS A 276 -5.23 44.66 8.70
C HIS A 276 -4.42 45.85 9.22
N ASP A 277 -4.56 46.22 10.50
CA ASP A 277 -4.00 47.44 11.09
C ASP A 277 -4.40 48.74 10.35
N SER A 278 -5.57 48.70 9.68
CA SER A 278 -6.07 49.76 8.82
C SER A 278 -7.58 49.92 8.99
N MET A 279 -8.08 51.12 8.66
CA MET A 279 -9.51 51.43 8.61
C MET A 279 -10.05 51.53 7.17
N ASN A 280 -9.24 51.14 6.18
CA ASN A 280 -9.61 51.21 4.77
C ASN A 280 -10.41 49.98 4.36
N ASP A 281 -11.31 50.17 3.40
CA ASP A 281 -12.01 49.10 2.71
C ASP A 281 -11.04 48.28 1.85
N GLU A 282 -11.30 46.98 1.70
CA GLU A 282 -10.46 46.07 0.92
C GLU A 282 -11.32 45.38 -0.14
N VAL A 283 -11.13 45.75 -1.41
CA VAL A 283 -11.85 45.15 -2.56
C VAL A 283 -11.33 43.77 -2.96
N ASN A 284 -10.19 43.37 -2.38
CA ASN A 284 -9.54 42.09 -2.64
C ASN A 284 -9.43 41.30 -1.32
N PRO A 285 -9.62 39.97 -1.36
CA PRO A 285 -9.34 39.13 -0.20
C PRO A 285 -7.90 39.29 0.27
N ARG A 286 -7.73 39.88 1.46
CA ARG A 286 -6.43 40.13 2.07
C ARG A 286 -6.26 39.26 3.31
N ARG A 287 -5.10 38.65 3.45
CA ARG A 287 -4.79 37.80 4.61
C ARG A 287 -4.52 38.66 5.85
N VAL A 288 -5.09 38.30 6.98
CA VAL A 288 -4.84 38.94 8.28
C VAL A 288 -3.46 38.49 8.78
N LEU A 289 -2.48 39.38 8.75
CA LEU A 289 -1.06 39.04 8.98
C LEU A 289 -0.77 38.71 10.45
N GLU A 290 -1.46 39.36 11.36
CA GLU A 290 -1.31 39.24 12.81
C GLU A 290 -1.73 37.85 13.32
N LEU A 291 -2.53 37.11 12.55
CA LEU A 291 -2.90 35.72 12.82
C LEU A 291 -1.96 34.72 12.11
N MET A 292 -0.94 35.18 11.37
CA MET A 292 0.01 34.28 10.70
C MET A 292 0.87 33.51 11.71
N GLY A 293 1.09 32.23 11.40
CA GLY A 293 1.80 31.30 12.30
C GLY A 293 0.91 30.65 13.35
N SER A 294 -0.31 31.17 13.55
CA SER A 294 -1.36 30.53 14.32
C SER A 294 -2.32 29.76 13.40
N GLU A 295 -2.80 28.61 13.86
CA GLU A 295 -3.82 27.84 13.14
C GLU A 295 -5.21 28.25 13.67
N VAL A 296 -5.90 29.12 12.94
CA VAL A 296 -7.29 29.48 13.27
C VAL A 296 -8.21 28.31 12.93
N SER A 297 -9.10 27.94 13.84
CA SER A 297 -10.03 26.81 13.63
C SER A 297 -11.48 27.26 13.42
N GLN A 298 -11.85 28.43 13.92
CA GLN A 298 -13.20 28.97 13.81
C GLN A 298 -13.14 30.48 13.62
N ILE A 299 -14.05 31.00 12.80
CA ILE A 299 -14.27 32.43 12.60
C ILE A 299 -15.76 32.73 12.72
N ALA A 300 -16.10 33.90 13.24
CA ALA A 300 -17.47 34.42 13.26
C ALA A 300 -17.47 35.92 13.02
N CYS A 301 -18.31 36.38 12.10
CA CYS A 301 -18.53 37.79 11.85
C CYS A 301 -19.81 38.25 12.55
N GLY A 302 -19.71 39.33 13.31
CA GLY A 302 -20.86 40.15 13.65
C GLY A 302 -21.04 41.28 12.65
N ARG A 303 -21.98 42.18 12.93
CA ARG A 303 -22.34 43.30 12.04
C ARG A 303 -21.12 44.10 11.54
N HIS A 304 -20.26 44.52 12.47
CA HIS A 304 -19.05 45.32 12.20
C HIS A 304 -17.82 44.82 12.97
N HIS A 305 -17.72 43.52 13.23
CA HIS A 305 -16.55 42.93 13.90
C HIS A 305 -16.36 41.48 13.48
N THR A 306 -15.17 40.95 13.72
CA THR A 306 -14.81 39.56 13.46
C THR A 306 -14.11 38.96 14.67
N LEU A 307 -14.47 37.71 14.96
CA LEU A 307 -13.87 36.86 15.98
C LEU A 307 -13.13 35.71 15.30
N ALA A 308 -11.97 35.34 15.83
CA ALA A 308 -11.17 34.20 15.37
C ALA A 308 -10.65 33.39 16.57
N PHE A 309 -10.88 32.08 16.57
CA PHE A 309 -10.44 31.19 17.64
C PHE A 309 -9.18 30.41 17.23
N VAL A 310 -8.15 30.48 18.08
CA VAL A 310 -6.85 29.82 17.89
C VAL A 310 -6.65 28.74 18.96
N PRO A 311 -6.87 27.44 18.64
CA PRO A 311 -6.83 26.37 19.63
C PRO A 311 -5.49 26.20 20.33
N SER A 312 -4.38 26.40 19.62
CA SER A 312 -3.02 26.24 20.19
C SER A 312 -2.75 27.20 21.35
N SER A 313 -3.39 28.36 21.35
CA SER A 313 -3.29 29.36 22.41
C SER A 313 -4.45 29.32 23.40
N GLY A 314 -5.54 28.63 23.08
CA GLY A 314 -6.78 28.70 23.85
C GLY A 314 -7.38 30.12 23.90
N MET A 315 -7.12 30.95 22.88
CA MET A 315 -7.54 32.35 22.82
C MET A 315 -8.51 32.61 21.68
N ILE A 316 -9.50 33.48 21.93
CA ILE A 316 -10.28 34.17 20.91
C ILE A 316 -9.66 35.54 20.67
N TYR A 317 -9.49 35.89 19.41
CA TYR A 317 -9.09 37.23 18.97
C TYR A 317 -10.28 37.96 18.38
N ALA A 318 -10.48 39.21 18.77
CA ALA A 318 -11.54 40.09 18.28
C ALA A 318 -10.96 41.36 17.64
N PHE A 319 -11.58 41.82 16.57
CA PHE A 319 -11.24 43.07 15.89
C PHE A 319 -12.47 43.65 15.18
N GLY A 320 -12.53 44.98 15.08
CA GLY A 320 -13.66 45.74 14.54
C GLY A 320 -14.24 46.76 15.52
N CYS A 321 -15.54 47.01 15.38
CA CYS A 321 -16.25 47.98 16.18
C CYS A 321 -16.34 47.53 17.64
N GLY A 322 -15.93 48.38 18.59
CA GLY A 322 -16.00 48.11 20.03
C GLY A 322 -16.93 49.04 20.82
N THR A 323 -17.57 50.01 20.18
CA THR A 323 -18.37 51.08 20.83
C THR A 323 -19.53 50.56 21.69
N ARG A 324 -19.95 49.33 21.46
CA ARG A 324 -21.03 48.63 22.16
C ARG A 324 -20.54 47.47 23.04
N GLY A 325 -19.23 47.39 23.29
CA GLY A 325 -18.61 46.31 24.06
C GLY A 325 -18.57 44.96 23.34
N GLN A 326 -18.97 44.89 22.07
CA GLN A 326 -19.17 43.64 21.32
C GLN A 326 -17.89 42.84 21.08
N LEU A 327 -16.71 43.45 21.24
CA LEU A 327 -15.42 42.77 21.11
C LEU A 327 -15.04 41.94 22.35
N GLY A 328 -15.59 42.26 23.54
CA GLY A 328 -15.23 41.55 24.77
C GLY A 328 -13.79 41.81 25.27
N THR A 329 -13.09 42.82 24.75
CA THR A 329 -11.68 43.11 25.06
C THR A 329 -11.47 43.98 26.31
N GLY A 330 -12.55 44.35 27.01
CA GLY A 330 -12.51 45.18 28.22
C GLY A 330 -12.50 46.68 28.00
N HIS A 331 -12.60 47.12 26.74
CA HIS A 331 -12.71 48.53 26.37
C HIS A 331 -13.75 48.71 25.26
N THR A 332 -14.20 49.96 25.08
CA THR A 332 -15.25 50.31 24.12
C THR A 332 -14.74 51.04 22.87
N CYS A 333 -13.44 50.94 22.58
CA CYS A 333 -12.87 51.52 21.35
C CYS A 333 -12.84 50.50 20.21
N ASN A 334 -12.80 51.01 18.98
CA ASN A 334 -12.59 50.17 17.80
C ASN A 334 -11.17 49.60 17.81
N VAL A 335 -11.04 48.36 17.32
CA VAL A 335 -9.79 47.62 17.33
C VAL A 335 -9.47 47.19 15.90
N LYS A 336 -8.38 47.71 15.33
CA LYS A 336 -7.96 47.48 13.94
C LYS A 336 -7.06 46.27 13.71
N CYS A 337 -6.60 45.62 14.78
CA CYS A 337 -5.77 44.41 14.76
C CYS A 337 -6.36 43.36 15.70
N PRO A 338 -6.25 42.06 15.38
CA PRO A 338 -6.67 40.98 16.27
C PRO A 338 -6.20 41.17 17.71
N SER A 339 -7.14 41.36 18.64
CA SER A 339 -6.85 41.57 20.06
C SER A 339 -7.45 40.45 20.92
N PRO A 340 -6.72 39.92 21.91
CA PRO A 340 -7.17 38.80 22.71
C PRO A 340 -8.38 39.16 23.58
N VAL A 341 -9.39 38.28 23.58
CA VAL A 341 -10.55 38.35 24.47
C VAL A 341 -10.24 37.57 25.74
N LYS A 342 -10.43 38.20 26.90
CA LYS A 342 -10.16 37.57 28.21
C LYS A 342 -11.09 36.38 28.44
N GLY A 343 -10.52 35.22 28.75
CA GLY A 343 -11.26 34.00 29.07
C GLY A 343 -10.42 32.74 28.90
N HIS A 344 -10.91 31.62 29.42
CA HIS A 344 -10.35 30.30 29.14
C HIS A 344 -11.20 29.65 28.04
N TRP A 345 -10.74 29.74 26.80
CA TRP A 345 -11.48 29.25 25.65
C TRP A 345 -10.98 27.86 25.28
N ALA A 346 -11.90 26.91 25.19
CA ALA A 346 -11.62 25.56 24.73
C ALA A 346 -12.45 25.27 23.49
N ALA A 347 -11.89 24.47 22.58
CA ALA A 347 -12.70 23.84 21.55
C ALA A 347 -13.74 22.96 22.25
N HIS A 348 -15.02 23.11 21.91
CA HIS A 348 -16.04 22.25 22.47
C HIS A 348 -15.77 20.80 22.03
N ASN A 349 -15.58 19.88 22.98
CA ASN A 349 -15.35 18.45 22.72
C ASN A 349 -16.48 17.76 21.92
N GLY A 350 -17.65 18.40 21.77
CA GLY A 350 -18.75 17.96 20.89
C GLY A 350 -18.72 18.52 19.46
N GLN A 351 -17.80 19.44 19.15
CA GLN A 351 -17.54 19.92 17.78
C GLN A 351 -16.33 19.24 17.12
N LEU A 352 -15.66 18.33 17.82
CA LEU A 352 -14.78 17.30 17.24
C LEU A 352 -15.52 15.97 17.02
N SER A 353 -16.79 15.87 17.42
CA SER A 353 -17.69 14.75 17.13
C SER A 353 -19.15 15.18 17.28
N GLY A 354 -19.80 15.71 16.23
CA GLY A 354 -21.27 15.86 16.25
C GLY A 354 -21.94 17.15 15.76
N LYS A 355 -21.29 18.02 14.96
CA LYS A 355 -22.07 18.83 13.98
C LYS A 355 -22.31 17.98 12.73
N PRO A 356 -23.50 18.01 12.09
CA PRO A 356 -23.67 17.30 10.83
C PRO A 356 -22.76 17.97 9.80
N GLY A 357 -21.70 17.27 9.37
CA GLY A 357 -20.89 17.68 8.24
C GLY A 357 -19.68 18.58 8.50
N ILE A 358 -18.81 18.24 9.46
CA ILE A 358 -17.42 17.97 9.02
C ILE A 358 -17.15 16.52 9.40
N ILE A 359 -17.86 15.62 8.70
CA ILE A 359 -17.11 14.48 8.14
C ILE A 359 -15.91 15.17 7.51
N ASP A 360 -14.69 14.71 7.73
CA ASP A 360 -13.71 15.01 6.72
C ASP A 360 -14.39 14.54 5.41
N GLU A 361 -14.92 15.46 4.59
CA GLU A 361 -15.62 15.08 3.36
C GLU A 361 -14.65 14.32 2.45
N HIS A 362 -13.37 14.53 2.72
CA HIS A 362 -12.26 13.85 2.15
C HIS A 362 -11.81 12.65 2.99
N PHE A 363 -12.52 12.21 4.02
CA PHE A 363 -12.25 11.03 4.86
C PHE A 363 -10.80 10.90 5.39
N LYS A 364 -10.10 12.02 5.64
CA LYS A 364 -8.67 12.12 5.99
C LYS A 364 -7.73 11.81 4.83
N THR A 365 -8.21 12.02 3.61
CA THR A 365 -7.47 11.72 2.40
C THR A 365 -6.34 12.71 2.19
N SER A 366 -5.18 12.14 1.95
CA SER A 366 -3.94 12.83 1.65
C SER A 366 -3.10 11.93 0.76
N PRO A 367 -1.99 12.43 0.20
CA PRO A 367 -1.00 11.58 -0.48
C PRO A 367 -0.49 10.41 0.37
N LYS A 368 -0.70 10.45 1.69
CA LYS A 368 -0.34 9.38 2.63
C LYS A 368 -1.52 8.48 2.97
N ILE A 369 -2.68 9.04 3.26
CA ILE A 369 -3.83 8.27 3.78
C ILE A 369 -4.93 8.28 2.71
N PRO A 370 -5.46 7.12 2.26
CA PRO A 370 -6.48 7.08 1.21
C PRO A 370 -7.87 7.51 1.68
N GLY A 371 -8.14 7.47 2.99
CA GLY A 371 -9.44 7.83 3.56
C GLY A 371 -10.58 6.89 3.16
N ILE A 372 -10.31 5.60 3.00
CA ILE A 372 -11.31 4.61 2.58
C ILE A 372 -11.31 3.46 3.57
N ASP A 373 -12.50 3.10 4.07
CA ASP A 373 -12.70 1.81 4.69
C ASP A 373 -13.04 0.78 3.59
N LEU A 374 -12.00 0.04 3.17
CA LEU A 374 -12.11 -0.99 2.13
C LEU A 374 -13.00 -2.14 2.56
N ASN A 375 -13.09 -2.45 3.86
CA ASN A 375 -13.97 -3.51 4.36
C ASN A 375 -15.44 -3.09 4.27
N SER A 376 -15.75 -1.86 4.67
CA SER A 376 -17.10 -1.28 4.53
C SER A 376 -17.51 -1.16 3.05
N THR A 377 -16.59 -0.73 2.18
CA THR A 377 -16.80 -0.68 0.72
C THR A 377 -17.19 -2.06 0.17
N ARG A 378 -16.47 -3.10 0.57
CA ARG A 378 -16.74 -4.48 0.16
C ARG A 378 -18.10 -4.98 0.62
N VAL A 379 -18.42 -4.81 1.90
CA VAL A 379 -19.71 -5.23 2.46
C VAL A 379 -20.87 -4.49 1.77
N LEU A 380 -20.68 -3.23 1.40
CA LEU A 380 -21.66 -2.47 0.63
C LEU A 380 -21.88 -3.07 -0.76
N PHE A 381 -20.81 -3.38 -1.50
CA PHE A 381 -20.94 -4.04 -2.79
C PHE A 381 -21.55 -5.44 -2.69
N GLU A 382 -21.16 -6.25 -1.70
CA GLU A 382 -21.78 -7.56 -1.47
C GLU A 382 -23.30 -7.46 -1.20
N LYS A 383 -23.73 -6.44 -0.42
CA LYS A 383 -25.16 -6.16 -0.21
C LYS A 383 -25.86 -5.72 -1.49
N LEU A 384 -25.19 -4.92 -2.32
CA LEU A 384 -25.71 -4.49 -3.63
C LEU A 384 -25.89 -5.67 -4.59
N MET A 385 -25.01 -6.69 -4.50
CA MET A 385 -25.08 -7.90 -5.32
C MET A 385 -26.19 -8.89 -4.90
N ASN A 386 -26.92 -8.64 -3.80
CA ASN A 386 -27.96 -9.54 -3.31
C ASN A 386 -29.26 -9.43 -4.14
N SER A 387 -30.00 -10.53 -4.29
CA SER A 387 -31.12 -10.69 -5.24
C SER A 387 -32.28 -9.70 -5.04
N GLN A 388 -32.40 -9.10 -3.86
CA GLN A 388 -33.37 -8.05 -3.53
C GLN A 388 -33.15 -6.74 -4.31
N HIS A 389 -31.99 -6.55 -4.96
CA HIS A 389 -31.62 -5.36 -5.72
C HIS A 389 -31.32 -5.64 -7.20
N SER A 390 -31.87 -6.72 -7.77
CA SER A 390 -31.59 -7.16 -9.15
C SER A 390 -31.81 -6.07 -10.22
N ILE A 391 -32.76 -5.15 -10.01
CA ILE A 391 -33.02 -4.01 -10.92
C ILE A 391 -31.88 -2.98 -10.88
N LEU A 392 -31.31 -2.70 -9.70
CA LEU A 392 -30.14 -1.80 -9.55
C LEU A 392 -28.89 -2.45 -10.14
N LEU A 393 -28.72 -3.74 -9.93
CA LEU A 393 -27.71 -4.57 -10.60
C LEU A 393 -27.82 -4.48 -12.12
N ASP A 394 -29.01 -4.68 -12.68
CA ASP A 394 -29.23 -4.58 -14.13
C ASP A 394 -28.99 -3.16 -14.66
N GLN A 395 -29.27 -2.10 -13.89
CA GLN A 395 -28.95 -0.72 -14.26
C GLN A 395 -27.45 -0.39 -14.17
N VAL A 396 -26.74 -0.93 -13.17
CA VAL A 396 -25.29 -0.75 -12.97
C VAL A 396 -24.49 -1.59 -13.97
N LEU A 397 -24.97 -2.81 -14.28
CA LEU A 397 -24.40 -3.75 -15.24
C LEU A 397 -24.89 -3.53 -16.67
N TYR A 398 -25.88 -2.65 -16.91
CA TYR A 398 -26.25 -2.26 -18.28
C TYR A 398 -25.00 -1.67 -18.93
N PHE A 399 -24.51 -2.43 -19.91
CA PHE A 399 -23.18 -2.41 -20.53
C PHE A 399 -22.63 -1.05 -21.00
N THR A 400 -23.42 0.03 -20.98
CA THR A 400 -23.01 1.34 -21.49
C THR A 400 -22.34 2.24 -20.45
N SER A 401 -22.62 2.15 -19.13
CA SER A 401 -22.13 3.15 -18.16
C SER A 401 -20.70 2.93 -17.64
N PHE A 402 -20.31 1.71 -17.26
CA PHE A 402 -18.96 1.46 -16.73
C PHE A 402 -17.90 1.32 -17.82
N GLU A 403 -18.21 0.56 -18.87
CA GLU A 403 -17.30 0.25 -19.98
C GLU A 403 -17.10 1.45 -20.91
N SER A 404 -18.19 2.18 -21.25
CA SER A 404 -18.11 3.29 -22.22
C SER A 404 -17.98 4.69 -21.60
N PHE A 405 -18.28 4.87 -20.31
CA PHE A 405 -18.16 6.19 -19.65
C PHE A 405 -17.14 6.23 -18.51
N LEU A 406 -17.15 5.30 -17.54
CA LEU A 406 -16.31 5.47 -16.33
C LEU A 406 -14.81 5.29 -16.61
N ILE A 407 -14.38 4.15 -17.16
CA ILE A 407 -12.95 3.87 -17.37
C ILE A 407 -12.31 4.85 -18.37
N PRO A 408 -12.94 5.21 -19.50
CA PRO A 408 -12.39 6.21 -20.41
C PRO A 408 -12.23 7.62 -19.81
N GLN A 409 -13.03 7.96 -18.79
CA GLN A 409 -12.97 9.25 -18.10
C GLN A 409 -11.88 9.33 -17.01
N LEU A 410 -11.23 8.21 -16.68
CA LEU A 410 -10.08 8.19 -15.78
C LEU A 410 -8.90 8.92 -16.45
N SER A 411 -8.61 10.15 -15.98
CA SER A 411 -7.54 10.97 -16.53
C SER A 411 -6.16 10.50 -16.04
N SER A 412 -5.12 10.77 -16.84
CA SER A 412 -3.71 10.54 -16.45
C SER A 412 -3.27 11.47 -15.32
N SER A 413 -3.88 12.66 -15.22
CA SER A 413 -3.68 13.64 -14.15
C SER A 413 -5.01 13.92 -13.46
N PRO A 414 -5.40 13.11 -12.45
CA PRO A 414 -6.62 13.36 -11.69
C PRO A 414 -6.57 14.75 -11.04
N PRO A 415 -7.71 15.47 -10.99
CA PRO A 415 -7.75 16.87 -10.59
C PRO A 415 -7.32 17.09 -9.13
N ASP A 416 -7.49 16.07 -8.28
CA ASP A 416 -7.05 16.05 -6.89
C ASP A 416 -6.72 14.62 -6.43
N VAL A 417 -6.25 14.52 -5.18
CA VAL A 417 -5.89 13.25 -4.54
C VAL A 417 -7.13 12.41 -4.20
N GLU A 418 -8.33 12.95 -4.25
CA GLU A 418 -9.55 12.24 -3.83
C GLU A 418 -10.19 11.48 -4.96
N ALA A 419 -10.12 12.04 -6.17
CA ALA A 419 -10.41 11.34 -7.40
C ALA A 419 -9.58 10.04 -7.49
N MET A 420 -8.39 9.99 -6.88
CA MET A 420 -7.57 8.77 -6.84
C MET A 420 -8.21 7.61 -6.07
N ARG A 421 -9.15 7.86 -5.14
CA ARG A 421 -9.79 6.80 -4.35
C ARG A 421 -10.50 5.78 -5.23
N ILE A 422 -10.96 6.18 -6.40
CA ILE A 422 -11.66 5.30 -7.34
C ILE A 422 -10.79 4.12 -7.77
N TYR A 423 -9.47 4.30 -7.87
CA TYR A 423 -8.53 3.23 -8.21
C TYR A 423 -8.40 2.18 -7.10
N LEU A 424 -8.76 2.51 -5.86
CA LEU A 424 -8.83 1.56 -4.74
C LEU A 424 -10.21 0.93 -4.60
N ILE A 425 -11.28 1.66 -4.92
CA ILE A 425 -12.68 1.23 -4.77
C ILE A 425 -13.09 0.25 -5.88
N LEU A 426 -12.74 0.53 -7.14
CA LEU A 426 -13.19 -0.28 -8.27
C LEU A 426 -12.81 -1.77 -8.18
N PRO A 427 -11.58 -2.15 -7.77
CA PRO A 427 -11.21 -3.56 -7.61
C PRO A 427 -12.04 -4.35 -6.57
N GLU A 428 -12.70 -3.65 -5.62
CA GLU A 428 -13.60 -4.27 -4.64
C GLU A 428 -15.00 -4.57 -5.20
N PHE A 429 -15.34 -4.04 -6.37
CA PHE A 429 -16.63 -4.32 -7.00
C PHE A 429 -16.64 -5.75 -7.59
N PRO A 430 -17.54 -6.65 -7.17
CA PRO A 430 -17.49 -8.08 -7.51
C PRO A 430 -17.38 -8.42 -9.00
N PRO A 431 -18.03 -7.68 -9.94
CA PRO A 431 -17.84 -7.92 -11.38
C PRO A 431 -16.40 -7.81 -11.88
N PHE A 432 -15.53 -7.03 -11.24
CA PHE A 432 -14.11 -6.99 -11.61
C PHE A 432 -13.42 -8.34 -11.36
N GLN A 433 -13.89 -9.11 -10.38
CA GLN A 433 -13.34 -10.41 -10.02
C GLN A 433 -13.83 -11.54 -10.94
N ASP A 434 -14.87 -11.32 -11.74
CA ASP A 434 -15.42 -12.30 -12.65
C ASP A 434 -14.71 -12.27 -14.01
N SER A 435 -14.22 -13.45 -14.43
CA SER A 435 -13.56 -13.69 -15.71
C SER A 435 -14.32 -13.18 -16.93
N LYS A 436 -15.66 -13.13 -16.88
CA LYS A 436 -16.50 -12.62 -17.96
C LYS A 436 -16.23 -11.15 -18.30
N TYR A 437 -15.80 -10.36 -17.32
CA TYR A 437 -15.62 -8.91 -17.45
C TYR A 437 -14.15 -8.48 -17.49
N TYR A 438 -13.20 -9.41 -17.62
CA TYR A 438 -11.78 -9.06 -17.64
C TYR A 438 -11.39 -8.17 -18.81
N ILE A 439 -11.88 -8.47 -20.02
CA ILE A 439 -11.59 -7.70 -21.25
C ILE A 439 -12.24 -6.32 -21.18
N THR A 440 -13.42 -6.21 -20.60
CA THR A 440 -14.25 -4.99 -20.65
C THR A 440 -14.01 -4.06 -19.46
N LEU A 441 -13.63 -4.57 -18.29
CA LEU A 441 -13.45 -3.78 -17.06
C LEU A 441 -12.03 -3.87 -16.49
N THR A 442 -11.59 -5.07 -16.12
CA THR A 442 -10.35 -5.27 -15.33
C THR A 442 -9.10 -4.82 -16.07
N LEU A 443 -8.94 -5.19 -17.35
CA LEU A 443 -7.79 -4.85 -18.17
C LEU A 443 -7.79 -3.36 -18.59
N PRO A 444 -8.94 -2.76 -19.00
CA PRO A 444 -9.04 -1.32 -19.18
C PRO A 444 -8.68 -0.50 -17.94
N LEU A 445 -9.07 -0.94 -16.73
CA LEU A 445 -8.66 -0.30 -15.48
C LEU A 445 -7.14 -0.38 -15.28
N ALA A 446 -6.51 -1.51 -15.58
CA ALA A 446 -5.04 -1.62 -15.51
C ALA A 446 -4.34 -0.63 -16.44
N MET A 447 -4.82 -0.48 -17.67
CA MET A 447 -4.29 0.51 -18.60
C MET A 447 -4.49 1.95 -18.09
N ALA A 448 -5.64 2.26 -17.48
CA ALA A 448 -5.89 3.57 -16.88
C ALA A 448 -4.91 3.87 -15.73
N ILE A 449 -4.66 2.91 -14.83
CA ILE A 449 -3.67 3.03 -13.75
C ILE A 449 -2.27 3.25 -14.30
N LEU A 450 -1.87 2.50 -15.34
CA LEU A 450 -0.53 2.61 -15.94
C LEU A 450 -0.33 3.91 -16.73
N ARG A 451 -1.41 4.58 -17.12
CA ARG A 451 -1.38 5.90 -17.79
C ARG A 451 -1.24 7.08 -16.83
N LEU A 452 -1.30 6.85 -15.51
CA LEU A 452 -1.17 7.92 -14.51
C LEU A 452 0.19 8.63 -14.59
N ASP A 453 0.17 9.95 -14.44
CA ASP A 453 1.38 10.77 -14.34
C ASP A 453 2.22 10.39 -13.11
N THR A 454 3.49 10.79 -13.11
CA THR A 454 4.47 10.40 -12.08
C THR A 454 4.03 10.71 -10.64
N ASN A 455 3.35 11.84 -10.41
CA ASN A 455 2.88 12.24 -9.08
C ASN A 455 1.68 11.40 -8.60
N PRO A 456 0.54 11.33 -9.32
CA PRO A 456 -0.57 10.42 -8.98
C PRO A 456 -0.14 8.96 -8.80
N SER A 457 0.75 8.47 -9.67
CA SER A 457 1.27 7.10 -9.62
C SER A 457 2.04 6.82 -8.32
N LYS A 458 2.83 7.78 -7.82
CA LYS A 458 3.52 7.68 -6.53
C LYS A 458 2.56 7.71 -5.34
N VAL A 459 1.47 8.48 -5.43
CA VAL A 459 0.43 8.51 -4.39
C VAL A 459 -0.22 7.14 -4.27
N LEU A 460 -0.58 6.53 -5.40
CA LEU A 460 -1.18 5.19 -5.41
C LEU A 460 -0.23 4.12 -4.85
N ASP A 461 1.06 4.18 -5.21
CA ASP A 461 2.09 3.29 -4.63
C ASP A 461 2.17 3.41 -3.10
N ASN A 462 2.08 4.64 -2.59
CA ASN A 462 2.12 4.90 -1.15
C ASN A 462 0.85 4.41 -0.44
N TRP A 463 -0.31 4.51 -1.09
CA TRP A 463 -1.55 3.96 -0.54
C TRP A 463 -1.56 2.44 -0.54
N TRP A 464 -1.13 1.80 -1.61
CA TRP A 464 -0.96 0.34 -1.66
C TRP A 464 0.09 -0.16 -0.66
N SER A 465 0.99 0.68 -0.19
CA SER A 465 1.94 0.38 0.89
C SER A 465 1.28 0.39 2.29
N GLN A 466 0.03 0.85 2.41
CA GLN A 466 -0.67 1.04 3.68
C GLN A 466 -2.00 0.28 3.77
N VAL A 467 -2.47 -0.33 2.67
CA VAL A 467 -3.70 -1.13 2.67
C VAL A 467 -3.52 -2.42 3.45
N CYS A 468 -4.64 -3.06 3.82
CA CYS A 468 -4.58 -4.34 4.52
C CYS A 468 -4.05 -5.46 3.59
N PRO A 469 -3.28 -6.43 4.13
CA PRO A 469 -2.75 -7.56 3.35
C PRO A 469 -3.81 -8.33 2.55
N ARG A 470 -5.03 -8.45 3.08
CA ARG A 470 -6.14 -9.15 2.42
C ARG A 470 -6.61 -8.45 1.15
N TYR A 471 -6.73 -7.12 1.16
CA TYR A 471 -7.07 -6.34 -0.04
C TYR A 471 -5.95 -6.47 -1.08
N PHE A 472 -4.71 -6.32 -0.63
CA PHE A 472 -3.53 -6.40 -1.49
C PHE A 472 -3.43 -7.76 -2.20
N LEU A 473 -3.63 -8.86 -1.46
CA LEU A 473 -3.66 -10.21 -2.02
C LEU A 473 -4.75 -10.37 -3.08
N ARG A 474 -5.99 -9.90 -2.83
CA ARG A 474 -7.08 -9.96 -3.81
C ARG A 474 -6.78 -9.18 -5.08
N LEU A 475 -6.11 -8.03 -4.95
CA LEU A 475 -5.70 -7.24 -6.10
C LEU A 475 -4.64 -7.98 -6.94
N VAL A 476 -3.71 -8.67 -6.29
CA VAL A 476 -2.72 -9.53 -6.96
C VAL A 476 -3.41 -10.70 -7.65
N ASP A 477 -4.29 -11.43 -6.95
CA ASP A 477 -5.02 -12.57 -7.52
C ASP A 477 -5.95 -12.17 -8.67
N LEU A 478 -6.58 -10.99 -8.61
CA LEU A 478 -7.38 -10.43 -9.70
C LEU A 478 -6.58 -10.34 -11.01
N TYR A 479 -5.39 -9.73 -10.96
CA TYR A 479 -4.58 -9.55 -12.16
C TYR A 479 -3.83 -10.83 -12.57
N LYS A 480 -3.52 -11.74 -11.65
CA LYS A 480 -3.07 -13.11 -11.99
C LYS A 480 -4.16 -13.85 -12.77
N GLY A 481 -5.40 -13.81 -12.29
CA GLY A 481 -6.56 -14.38 -12.99
C GLY A 481 -6.74 -13.80 -14.39
N ALA A 482 -6.56 -12.48 -14.54
CA ALA A 482 -6.61 -11.82 -15.85
C ALA A 482 -5.50 -12.30 -16.80
N VAL A 483 -4.27 -12.53 -16.31
CA VAL A 483 -3.17 -13.11 -17.11
C VAL A 483 -3.51 -14.54 -17.54
N VAL A 484 -3.97 -15.39 -16.62
CA VAL A 484 -4.35 -16.79 -16.92
C VAL A 484 -5.48 -16.83 -17.95
N TYR A 485 -6.49 -15.97 -17.81
CA TYR A 485 -7.59 -15.85 -18.76
C TYR A 485 -7.12 -15.48 -20.16
N LEU A 486 -6.24 -14.47 -20.28
CA LEU A 486 -5.68 -14.06 -21.56
C LEU A 486 -4.87 -15.20 -22.20
N LEU A 487 -3.98 -15.85 -21.42
CA LEU A 487 -3.15 -16.96 -21.91
C LEU A 487 -3.99 -18.17 -22.36
N SER A 488 -5.05 -18.49 -21.62
CA SER A 488 -5.99 -19.56 -21.97
C SER A 488 -6.82 -19.22 -23.21
N GLY A 489 -7.20 -17.95 -23.37
CA GLY A 489 -7.97 -17.40 -24.49
C GLY A 489 -7.15 -17.05 -25.74
N ARG A 490 -5.84 -17.33 -25.75
CA ARG A 490 -4.91 -16.97 -26.85
C ARG A 490 -5.35 -17.49 -28.23
N LYS A 491 -6.12 -18.58 -28.27
CA LYS A 491 -6.65 -19.17 -29.51
C LYS A 491 -7.98 -18.58 -29.99
N THR A 492 -8.71 -17.84 -29.14
CA THR A 492 -10.07 -17.35 -29.39
C THR A 492 -10.18 -15.83 -29.57
N LEU A 493 -9.19 -15.05 -29.15
CA LEU A 493 -9.17 -13.60 -29.39
C LEU A 493 -8.85 -13.28 -30.86
N LEU A 494 -9.85 -12.75 -31.58
CA LEU A 494 -9.79 -12.43 -33.02
C LEU A 494 -8.83 -11.29 -33.40
N ILE A 495 -8.14 -10.62 -32.45
CA ILE A 495 -7.28 -9.44 -32.71
C ILE A 495 -5.95 -9.55 -31.93
N PRO A 496 -4.84 -9.95 -32.57
CA PRO A 496 -3.53 -10.12 -31.92
C PRO A 496 -2.94 -8.87 -31.26
N VAL A 497 -3.23 -7.68 -31.80
CA VAL A 497 -2.70 -6.40 -31.28
C VAL A 497 -3.29 -6.05 -29.91
N LEU A 498 -4.60 -6.27 -29.72
CA LEU A 498 -5.27 -6.04 -28.44
C LEU A 498 -4.82 -7.04 -27.36
N PHE A 499 -4.50 -8.27 -27.75
CA PHE A 499 -3.93 -9.25 -26.83
C PHE A 499 -2.59 -8.77 -26.26
N SER A 500 -1.66 -8.30 -27.11
CA SER A 500 -0.34 -7.82 -26.66
C SER A 500 -0.45 -6.61 -25.73
N SER A 501 -1.33 -5.66 -26.02
CA SER A 501 -1.53 -4.50 -25.14
C SER A 501 -2.13 -4.89 -23.79
N TYR A 502 -3.14 -5.76 -23.76
CA TYR A 502 -3.78 -6.20 -22.53
C TYR A 502 -2.89 -7.06 -21.64
N ILE A 503 -2.17 -8.03 -22.22
CA ILE A 503 -1.26 -8.86 -21.43
C ILE A 503 -0.11 -8.02 -20.88
N THR A 504 0.43 -7.08 -21.66
CA THR A 504 1.42 -6.11 -21.17
C THR A 504 0.86 -5.29 -20.01
N ALA A 505 -0.38 -4.79 -20.12
CA ALA A 505 -0.99 -3.99 -19.07
C ALA A 505 -1.17 -4.78 -17.77
N ALA A 506 -1.64 -6.02 -17.83
CA ALA A 506 -1.78 -6.88 -16.66
C ALA A 506 -0.42 -7.16 -15.99
N LEU A 507 0.60 -7.52 -16.78
CA LEU A 507 1.95 -7.83 -16.29
C LEU A 507 2.64 -6.61 -15.68
N ARG A 508 2.56 -5.43 -16.32
CA ARG A 508 3.15 -4.19 -15.79
C ARG A 508 2.46 -3.72 -14.51
N LEU A 509 1.16 -3.95 -14.37
CA LEU A 509 0.46 -3.65 -13.13
C LEU A 509 0.86 -4.61 -12.01
N LEU A 510 0.96 -5.91 -12.29
CA LEU A 510 1.52 -6.89 -11.35
C LEU A 510 2.96 -6.53 -10.96
N GLU A 511 3.79 -6.05 -11.89
CA GLU A 511 5.15 -5.57 -11.61
C GLU A 511 5.14 -4.36 -10.66
N LYS A 512 4.19 -3.43 -10.84
CA LYS A 512 4.02 -2.27 -9.95
C LYS A 512 3.62 -2.71 -8.54
N LEU A 513 2.66 -3.63 -8.41
CA LEU A 513 2.28 -4.23 -7.12
C LEU A 513 3.46 -4.98 -6.49
N HIS A 514 4.21 -5.73 -7.27
CA HIS A 514 5.40 -6.44 -6.81
C HIS A 514 6.44 -5.47 -6.20
N LYS A 515 6.72 -4.35 -6.87
CA LYS A 515 7.62 -3.29 -6.36
C LYS A 515 7.11 -2.64 -5.08
N VAL A 516 5.80 -2.51 -4.89
CA VAL A 516 5.21 -2.05 -3.62
C VAL A 516 5.41 -3.10 -2.52
N ASN A 517 5.14 -4.37 -2.82
CA ASN A 517 5.32 -5.46 -1.87
C ASN A 517 6.78 -5.63 -1.41
N GLN A 518 7.76 -5.37 -2.28
CA GLN A 518 9.18 -5.39 -1.90
C GLN A 518 9.53 -4.37 -0.80
N LYS A 519 8.76 -3.29 -0.64
CA LYS A 519 8.99 -2.24 0.38
C LYS A 519 8.36 -2.57 1.72
N VAL A 520 7.12 -3.07 1.74
CA VAL A 520 6.32 -3.23 2.97
C VAL A 520 6.12 -4.70 3.37
N LYS A 521 6.32 -5.64 2.43
CA LYS A 521 6.10 -7.09 2.61
C LYS A 521 4.69 -7.42 3.11
N HIS A 522 3.66 -6.94 2.40
CA HIS A 522 2.26 -7.25 2.71
C HIS A 522 1.95 -8.75 2.60
N ILE A 523 2.47 -9.39 1.54
CA ILE A 523 2.27 -10.82 1.26
C ILE A 523 3.61 -11.49 0.95
N GLU A 524 3.66 -12.80 1.12
CA GLU A 524 4.82 -13.63 0.76
C GLU A 524 5.07 -13.58 -0.76
N TYR A 525 6.33 -13.75 -1.17
CA TYR A 525 6.74 -13.65 -2.58
C TYR A 525 6.07 -14.72 -3.45
N ASP A 526 5.87 -15.92 -2.91
CA ASP A 526 5.24 -17.06 -3.58
C ASP A 526 3.79 -16.79 -4.04
N LYS A 527 3.09 -15.84 -3.39
CA LYS A 527 1.73 -15.45 -3.77
C LYS A 527 1.65 -14.76 -5.12
N PHE A 528 2.77 -14.25 -5.64
CA PHE A 528 2.85 -13.70 -6.99
C PHE A 528 3.00 -14.76 -8.09
N TYR A 529 3.33 -16.01 -7.74
CA TYR A 529 3.46 -17.09 -8.73
C TYR A 529 2.12 -17.39 -9.42
N ILE A 530 2.19 -17.71 -10.71
CA ILE A 530 1.08 -18.15 -11.54
C ILE A 530 1.43 -19.57 -12.06
N PRO A 531 1.12 -20.63 -11.28
CA PRO A 531 1.48 -22.01 -11.62
C PRO A 531 0.95 -22.47 -12.99
N GLU A 532 -0.19 -21.94 -13.43
CA GLU A 532 -0.84 -22.29 -14.68
C GLU A 532 0.03 -21.94 -15.91
N ILE A 533 0.96 -20.97 -15.79
CA ILE A 533 1.85 -20.57 -16.90
C ILE A 533 2.63 -21.76 -17.44
N SER A 534 3.11 -22.66 -16.57
CA SER A 534 3.86 -23.85 -16.96
C SER A 534 3.08 -24.80 -17.88
N SER A 535 1.75 -24.75 -17.82
CA SER A 535 0.86 -25.55 -18.69
C SER A 535 0.38 -24.81 -19.94
N LEU A 536 0.31 -23.47 -19.87
CA LEU A 536 -0.27 -22.63 -20.93
C LEU A 536 0.76 -22.08 -21.92
N VAL A 537 2.03 -21.99 -21.52
CA VAL A 537 3.11 -21.37 -22.30
C VAL A 537 4.31 -22.29 -22.35
N ASP A 538 4.94 -22.37 -23.53
CA ASP A 538 6.26 -23.00 -23.64
C ASP A 538 7.33 -22.04 -23.08
N ILE A 539 7.74 -22.31 -21.84
CA ILE A 539 8.76 -21.56 -21.12
C ILE A 539 10.10 -21.54 -21.88
N GLN A 540 10.44 -22.62 -22.61
CA GLN A 540 11.71 -22.69 -23.33
C GLN A 540 11.72 -21.70 -24.50
N GLU A 541 10.64 -21.68 -25.27
CA GLU A 541 10.47 -20.74 -26.38
C GLU A 541 10.43 -19.29 -25.89
N ASP A 542 9.68 -18.98 -24.83
CA ASP A 542 9.59 -17.64 -24.26
C ASP A 542 10.95 -17.14 -23.75
N TYR A 543 11.73 -18.00 -23.07
CA TYR A 543 13.08 -17.68 -22.61
C TYR A 543 14.02 -17.37 -23.77
N LEU A 544 14.02 -18.21 -24.82
CA LEU A 544 14.85 -17.97 -26.01
C LEU A 544 14.51 -16.64 -26.68
N MET A 545 13.22 -16.32 -26.81
CA MET A 545 12.78 -15.03 -27.37
C MET A 545 13.21 -13.85 -26.51
N TRP A 546 13.09 -13.97 -25.19
CA TRP A 546 13.56 -12.94 -24.25
C TRP A 546 15.08 -12.74 -24.33
N PHE A 547 15.85 -13.83 -24.36
CA PHE A 547 17.30 -13.80 -24.47
C PHE A 547 17.75 -13.13 -25.78
N LEU A 548 17.13 -13.48 -26.91
CA LEU A 548 17.40 -12.85 -28.21
C LEU A 548 17.04 -11.35 -28.23
N HIS A 549 15.96 -10.96 -27.54
CA HIS A 549 15.56 -9.56 -27.39
C HIS A 549 16.59 -8.78 -26.58
N GLN A 550 17.06 -9.34 -25.46
CA GLN A 550 18.11 -8.77 -24.64
C GLN A 550 19.46 -8.65 -25.37
N ALA A 551 19.74 -9.57 -26.31
CA ALA A 551 20.95 -9.54 -27.15
C ALA A 551 20.85 -8.62 -28.37
N GLY A 552 19.71 -7.95 -28.60
CA GLY A 552 19.49 -7.07 -29.75
C GLY A 552 19.39 -7.79 -31.11
N MET A 553 19.26 -9.11 -31.12
CA MET A 553 19.30 -9.95 -32.32
C MET A 553 17.93 -10.10 -33.02
N VAL A 554 16.86 -9.59 -32.41
CA VAL A 554 15.47 -9.68 -32.93
C VAL A 554 15.30 -8.95 -34.28
N ARG A 555 16.12 -7.92 -34.57
CA ARG A 555 16.08 -7.20 -35.86
C ARG A 555 16.30 -8.10 -37.08
N PHE A 556 17.03 -9.22 -36.91
CA PHE A 556 17.31 -10.17 -38.00
C PHE A 556 16.21 -11.23 -38.19
N LEU A 557 15.30 -11.39 -37.23
CA LEU A 557 14.23 -12.39 -37.23
C LEU A 557 12.85 -11.81 -37.58
N HIS A 558 12.79 -10.53 -37.96
CA HIS A 558 11.57 -9.77 -38.30
C HIS A 558 10.69 -10.41 -39.39
N LYS A 559 11.22 -11.40 -40.13
CA LYS A 559 10.55 -12.13 -41.20
C LYS A 559 9.74 -13.35 -40.72
N TRP A 560 9.96 -13.81 -39.49
CA TRP A 560 9.37 -15.05 -38.96
C TRP A 560 8.64 -14.87 -37.62
N VAL A 561 8.82 -13.73 -36.93
CA VAL A 561 8.23 -13.49 -35.59
C VAL A 561 7.65 -12.08 -35.51
N ASN A 562 6.48 -11.95 -34.88
CA ASN A 562 5.83 -10.66 -34.61
C ASN A 562 6.72 -9.86 -33.64
N SER A 563 7.25 -8.70 -34.04
CA SER A 563 8.20 -7.91 -33.23
C SER A 563 7.62 -7.40 -31.90
N ASP A 564 6.30 -7.43 -31.75
CA ASP A 564 5.56 -6.90 -30.60
C ASP A 564 5.08 -7.99 -29.63
N ALA A 565 5.69 -9.18 -29.68
CA ALA A 565 5.38 -10.27 -28.77
C ALA A 565 5.95 -9.99 -27.36
N VAL A 566 5.06 -9.96 -26.36
CA VAL A 566 5.42 -9.79 -24.95
C VAL A 566 6.10 -11.05 -24.46
N THR A 567 7.31 -10.93 -23.94
CA THR A 567 8.03 -12.04 -23.30
C THR A 567 7.72 -12.07 -21.81
N LEU A 568 7.19 -13.19 -21.34
CA LEU A 568 6.82 -13.35 -19.93
C LEU A 568 8.07 -13.33 -19.03
N CYS A 569 9.21 -13.85 -19.51
CA CYS A 569 10.51 -13.81 -18.82
C CYS A 569 10.98 -12.40 -18.42
N SER A 570 10.39 -11.33 -18.99
CA SER A 570 10.62 -9.95 -18.53
C SER A 570 10.04 -9.68 -17.13
N TYR A 571 9.18 -10.56 -16.62
CA TYR A 571 8.47 -10.45 -15.34
C TYR A 571 8.75 -11.70 -14.46
N PRO A 572 10.00 -11.92 -14.00
CA PRO A 572 10.41 -13.16 -13.35
C PRO A 572 9.60 -13.54 -12.09
N PHE A 573 9.01 -12.57 -11.40
CA PHE A 573 8.25 -12.78 -10.17
C PHE A 573 6.93 -13.58 -10.35
N ILE A 574 6.45 -13.77 -11.58
CA ILE A 574 5.24 -14.57 -11.86
C ILE A 574 5.53 -16.06 -11.99
N PHE A 575 6.79 -16.44 -12.16
CA PHE A 575 7.19 -17.82 -12.33
C PHE A 575 7.55 -18.44 -10.99
N ASP A 576 7.09 -19.67 -10.78
CA ASP A 576 7.55 -20.47 -9.66
C ASP A 576 8.98 -21.00 -9.89
N ALA A 577 9.52 -21.64 -8.86
CA ALA A 577 10.88 -22.16 -8.92
C ALA A 577 11.06 -23.27 -9.98
N GLN A 578 10.01 -24.03 -10.30
CA GLN A 578 10.06 -25.09 -11.32
C GLN A 578 10.18 -24.52 -12.73
N ALA A 579 9.38 -23.50 -13.04
CA ALA A 579 9.43 -22.80 -14.32
C ALA A 579 10.79 -22.11 -14.53
N LYS A 580 11.32 -21.45 -13.49
CA LYS A 580 12.65 -20.84 -13.55
C LYS A 580 13.76 -21.86 -13.71
N THR A 581 13.65 -23.03 -13.06
CA THR A 581 14.60 -24.14 -13.28
C THR A 581 14.58 -24.59 -14.74
N LYS A 582 13.41 -24.64 -15.38
CA LYS A 582 13.30 -24.94 -16.82
C LYS A 582 13.98 -23.87 -17.69
N MET A 583 13.91 -22.59 -17.32
CA MET A 583 14.65 -21.51 -18.00
C MET A 583 16.16 -21.67 -17.88
N LEU A 584 16.66 -21.99 -16.68
CA LEU A 584 18.08 -22.25 -16.45
C LEU A 584 18.57 -23.48 -17.22
N GLN A 585 17.74 -24.54 -17.30
CA GLN A 585 18.01 -25.71 -18.13
C GLN A 585 18.16 -25.33 -19.60
N THR A 586 17.22 -24.56 -20.13
CA THR A 586 17.28 -24.07 -21.52
C THR A 586 18.49 -23.16 -21.76
N ASP A 587 18.85 -22.30 -20.80
CA ASP A 587 20.08 -21.50 -20.91
C ASP A 587 21.34 -22.37 -20.93
N ALA A 588 21.45 -23.33 -20.02
CA ALA A 588 22.58 -24.24 -19.95
C ALA A 588 22.71 -25.08 -21.24
N GLU A 589 21.62 -25.65 -21.73
CA GLU A 589 21.60 -26.38 -23.01
C GLU A 589 22.02 -25.47 -24.18
N LEU A 590 21.50 -24.24 -24.25
CA LEU A 590 21.87 -23.28 -25.29
C LEU A 590 23.37 -22.94 -25.24
N GLN A 591 23.90 -22.65 -24.05
CA GLN A 591 25.30 -22.32 -23.84
C GLN A 591 26.21 -23.53 -24.15
N MET A 592 25.80 -24.75 -23.78
CA MET A 592 26.49 -25.99 -24.17
C MET A 592 26.54 -26.15 -25.69
N GLN A 593 25.42 -25.95 -26.39
CA GLN A 593 25.37 -26.04 -27.86
C GLN A 593 26.25 -24.98 -28.53
N VAL A 594 26.27 -23.75 -28.01
CA VAL A 594 27.18 -22.69 -28.49
C VAL A 594 28.64 -23.08 -28.29
N ALA A 595 29.00 -23.66 -27.14
CA ALA A 595 30.36 -24.12 -26.87
C ALA A 595 30.79 -25.30 -27.77
N ILE A 596 29.89 -26.27 -28.02
CA ILE A 596 30.11 -27.38 -28.95
C ILE A 596 30.33 -26.85 -30.37
N ASN A 597 29.44 -25.98 -30.85
CA ASN A 597 29.54 -25.42 -32.19
C ASN A 597 30.80 -24.58 -32.36
N GLY A 598 31.19 -23.81 -31.33
CA GLY A 598 32.45 -23.09 -31.31
C GLY A 598 33.67 -24.02 -31.39
N ALA A 599 33.67 -25.12 -30.62
CA ALA A 599 34.73 -26.12 -30.70
C ALA A 599 34.78 -26.83 -32.07
N ASN A 600 33.64 -27.17 -32.65
CA ASN A 600 33.54 -27.79 -33.97
C ASN A 600 34.01 -26.84 -35.08
N LEU A 601 33.62 -25.57 -35.05
CA LEU A 601 34.11 -24.53 -35.96
C LEU A 601 35.62 -24.36 -35.87
N GLN A 602 36.16 -24.32 -34.64
CA GLN A 602 37.60 -24.27 -34.42
C GLN A 602 38.27 -25.54 -34.97
N ASN A 603 37.72 -26.73 -34.75
CA ASN A 603 38.26 -27.98 -35.28
C ASN A 603 38.26 -28.01 -36.81
N VAL A 604 37.21 -27.51 -37.45
CA VAL A 604 37.16 -27.35 -38.92
C VAL A 604 38.23 -26.37 -39.38
N PHE A 605 38.41 -25.24 -38.68
CA PHE A 605 39.48 -24.28 -38.98
C PHE A 605 40.89 -24.89 -38.79
N MET A 606 41.12 -25.66 -37.72
CA MET A 606 42.40 -26.35 -37.47
C MET A 606 42.68 -27.44 -38.52
N LEU A 607 41.64 -28.14 -38.99
CA LEU A 607 41.73 -29.08 -40.10
C LEU A 607 42.15 -28.38 -41.40
N LEU A 608 41.65 -27.16 -41.64
CA LEU A 608 41.98 -26.34 -42.81
C LEU A 608 43.35 -25.65 -42.71
N THR A 609 43.89 -25.46 -41.50
CA THR A 609 45.19 -24.77 -41.24
C THR A 609 46.36 -25.73 -40.96
N LEU A 610 46.18 -27.04 -41.19
CA LEU A 610 47.21 -28.10 -41.11
C LEU A 610 47.83 -28.34 -39.71
N GLU A 611 47.11 -28.02 -38.63
CA GLU A 611 47.48 -28.38 -37.24
C GLU A 611 46.44 -29.31 -36.57
N PRO A 612 46.27 -30.56 -37.05
CA PRO A 612 45.21 -31.47 -36.57
C PRO A 612 45.41 -31.99 -35.14
N LEU A 613 46.60 -31.83 -34.55
CA LEU A 613 46.91 -32.31 -33.19
C LEU A 613 46.34 -31.41 -32.08
N LEU A 614 45.79 -30.24 -32.42
CA LEU A 614 45.20 -29.28 -31.48
C LEU A 614 43.65 -29.29 -31.50
N ALA A 615 43.04 -30.36 -32.01
CA ALA A 615 41.59 -30.52 -32.02
C ALA A 615 41.04 -30.47 -30.58
N ARG A 616 40.07 -29.60 -30.33
CA ARG A 616 39.41 -29.46 -29.04
C ARG A 616 38.26 -30.46 -28.93
N SER A 617 38.18 -31.16 -27.81
CA SER A 617 37.02 -32.01 -27.48
C SER A 617 35.74 -31.18 -27.42
N PRO A 618 34.60 -31.68 -27.95
CA PRO A 618 33.29 -31.03 -27.78
C PRO A 618 32.72 -31.23 -26.36
N PHE A 619 33.30 -32.13 -25.56
CA PHE A 619 32.94 -32.40 -24.17
C PHE A 619 34.01 -31.88 -23.20
N LEU A 620 33.58 -31.51 -21.99
CA LEU A 620 34.47 -31.32 -20.84
C LEU A 620 34.69 -32.69 -20.21
N VAL A 621 35.87 -33.27 -20.40
CA VAL A 621 36.19 -34.62 -19.91
C VAL A 621 37.05 -34.50 -18.66
N LEU A 622 36.59 -35.06 -17.54
CA LEU A 622 37.35 -35.10 -16.29
C LEU A 622 37.77 -36.54 -15.98
N HIS A 623 39.09 -36.76 -15.94
CA HIS A 623 39.70 -38.02 -15.54
C HIS A 623 40.06 -37.98 -14.05
N VAL A 624 39.43 -38.83 -13.25
CA VAL A 624 39.57 -38.80 -11.80
C VAL A 624 39.74 -40.20 -11.21
N ARG A 625 40.52 -40.31 -10.13
CA ARG A 625 40.68 -41.54 -9.36
C ARG A 625 39.94 -41.44 -8.04
N ARG A 626 39.23 -42.51 -7.62
CA ARG A 626 38.50 -42.54 -6.34
C ARG A 626 39.40 -42.24 -5.13
N SER A 627 40.66 -42.66 -5.19
CA SER A 627 41.64 -42.46 -4.10
C SER A 627 42.21 -41.05 -4.02
N ASN A 628 42.04 -40.21 -5.04
CA ASN A 628 42.58 -38.84 -5.10
C ASN A 628 41.61 -37.89 -5.81
N LEU A 629 40.33 -37.95 -5.43
CA LEU A 629 39.25 -37.28 -6.15
C LEU A 629 39.46 -35.75 -6.21
N VAL A 630 39.75 -35.14 -5.06
CA VAL A 630 39.95 -33.70 -4.92
C VAL A 630 41.15 -33.21 -5.73
N GLY A 631 42.30 -33.90 -5.60
CA GLY A 631 43.53 -33.49 -6.28
C GLY A 631 43.46 -33.62 -7.79
N ASP A 632 42.82 -34.68 -8.30
CA ASP A 632 42.63 -34.87 -9.74
C ASP A 632 41.61 -33.86 -10.29
N ALA A 633 40.49 -33.61 -9.60
CA ALA A 633 39.51 -32.60 -9.99
C ALA A 633 40.12 -31.18 -10.05
N LEU A 634 40.95 -30.82 -9.06
CA LEU A 634 41.70 -29.56 -9.04
C LEU A 634 42.57 -29.40 -10.28
N ARG A 635 43.37 -30.43 -10.60
CA ARG A 635 44.28 -30.41 -11.75
C ARG A 635 43.49 -30.25 -13.04
N GLU A 636 42.50 -31.11 -13.28
CA GLU A 636 41.74 -31.10 -14.52
C GLU A 636 41.00 -29.76 -14.72
N LEU A 637 40.31 -29.25 -13.70
CA LEU A 637 39.55 -28.00 -13.82
C LEU A 637 40.43 -26.75 -13.96
N SER A 638 41.66 -26.77 -13.43
CA SER A 638 42.59 -25.64 -13.57
C SER A 638 43.15 -25.47 -14.99
N ILE A 639 43.14 -26.53 -15.80
CA ILE A 639 43.70 -26.53 -17.17
C ILE A 639 42.69 -26.01 -18.19
N HIS A 640 41.39 -26.13 -17.91
CA HIS A 640 40.32 -25.80 -18.83
C HIS A 640 40.01 -24.30 -18.85
N SER A 641 39.71 -23.76 -20.04
CA SER A 641 39.29 -22.37 -20.18
C SER A 641 37.82 -22.17 -19.78
N ASP A 642 37.43 -20.93 -19.51
CA ASP A 642 36.04 -20.61 -19.11
C ASP A 642 34.98 -21.08 -20.14
N ILE A 643 35.34 -21.16 -21.42
CA ILE A 643 34.45 -21.67 -22.49
C ILE A 643 34.33 -23.20 -22.41
N ASP A 644 35.41 -23.88 -22.03
CA ASP A 644 35.40 -25.34 -21.90
C ASP A 644 34.55 -25.80 -20.72
N LEU A 645 34.49 -25.01 -19.64
CA LEU A 645 33.63 -25.29 -18.47
C LEU A 645 32.13 -25.29 -18.80
N LYS A 646 31.73 -24.70 -19.93
CA LYS A 646 30.34 -24.65 -20.41
C LYS A 646 29.97 -25.78 -21.36
N LYS A 647 30.91 -26.68 -21.69
CA LYS A 647 30.64 -27.87 -22.50
C LYS A 647 29.91 -28.93 -21.67
N PRO A 648 29.21 -29.88 -22.31
CA PRO A 648 28.63 -31.00 -21.57
C PRO A 648 29.73 -31.79 -20.84
N LEU A 649 29.48 -32.05 -19.56
CA LEU A 649 30.42 -32.74 -18.68
C LEU A 649 30.38 -34.25 -18.92
N LYS A 650 31.57 -34.87 -18.92
CA LYS A 650 31.74 -36.31 -18.91
C LYS A 650 32.79 -36.68 -17.87
N VAL A 651 32.39 -37.45 -16.88
CA VAL A 651 33.30 -37.91 -15.82
C VAL A 651 33.74 -39.35 -16.09
N ILE A 652 35.05 -39.61 -15.99
CA ILE A 652 35.63 -40.93 -16.17
C ILE A 652 36.44 -41.28 -14.92
N PHE A 653 36.03 -42.33 -14.23
CA PHE A 653 36.84 -42.94 -13.17
C PHE A 653 37.88 -43.86 -13.80
N ASP A 654 39.16 -43.54 -13.61
CA ASP A 654 40.24 -44.30 -14.22
C ASP A 654 40.24 -45.76 -13.73
N GLY A 655 40.14 -46.70 -14.67
CA GLY A 655 40.07 -48.14 -14.40
C GLY A 655 38.66 -48.73 -14.35
N GLU A 656 37.61 -47.94 -14.59
CA GLU A 656 36.21 -48.39 -14.62
C GLU A 656 35.61 -48.34 -16.04
N GLU A 657 35.03 -49.44 -16.52
CA GLU A 657 34.29 -49.49 -17.81
C GLU A 657 32.85 -49.01 -17.62
N ALA A 658 32.66 -47.73 -17.26
CA ALA A 658 31.33 -47.12 -17.13
C ALA A 658 31.05 -46.16 -18.29
N VAL A 659 29.89 -46.32 -18.93
CA VAL A 659 29.36 -45.32 -19.87
C VAL A 659 28.61 -44.26 -19.07
N ASP A 660 29.13 -43.04 -19.04
CA ASP A 660 28.49 -41.93 -18.33
C ASP A 660 27.15 -41.57 -19.00
N ALA A 661 26.06 -42.06 -18.41
CA ALA A 661 24.68 -41.69 -18.72
C ALA A 661 24.08 -40.78 -17.63
N GLY A 662 24.93 -40.05 -16.87
CA GLY A 662 24.55 -39.11 -15.80
C GLY A 662 24.73 -39.64 -14.37
N GLY A 663 24.71 -40.98 -14.18
CA GLY A 663 24.91 -41.59 -12.86
C GLY A 663 26.33 -41.39 -12.30
N VAL A 664 27.35 -41.51 -13.15
CA VAL A 664 28.78 -41.32 -12.78
C VAL A 664 29.04 -39.86 -12.43
N THR A 665 28.49 -38.93 -13.22
CA THR A 665 28.57 -37.48 -12.95
C THR A 665 27.88 -37.10 -11.64
N LYS A 666 26.70 -37.67 -11.34
CA LYS A 666 26.01 -37.47 -10.05
C LYS A 666 26.86 -37.94 -8.87
N GLU A 667 27.45 -39.14 -8.98
CA GLU A 667 28.33 -39.72 -7.96
C GLU A 667 29.55 -38.84 -7.69
N PHE A 668 30.20 -38.36 -8.76
CA PHE A 668 31.35 -37.46 -8.68
C PHE A 668 31.05 -36.22 -7.84
N PHE A 669 29.93 -35.52 -8.10
CA PHE A 669 29.57 -34.33 -7.33
C PHE A 669 29.28 -34.63 -5.85
N LEU A 670 28.57 -35.71 -5.56
CA LEU A 670 28.23 -36.08 -4.18
C LEU A 670 29.48 -36.42 -3.36
N LEU A 671 30.40 -37.19 -3.91
CA LEU A 671 31.65 -37.56 -3.23
C LEU A 671 32.56 -36.34 -3.05
N LEU A 672 32.76 -35.56 -4.11
CA LEU A 672 33.68 -34.43 -4.09
C LEU A 672 33.21 -33.32 -3.14
N LEU A 673 31.92 -32.96 -3.17
CA LEU A 673 31.39 -31.93 -2.27
C LEU A 673 31.36 -32.39 -0.81
N LYS A 674 31.09 -33.67 -0.54
CA LYS A 674 31.16 -34.23 0.82
C LYS A 674 32.58 -34.13 1.40
N GLU A 675 33.60 -34.37 0.58
CA GLU A 675 34.99 -34.22 1.00
C GLU A 675 35.39 -32.74 1.17
N LEU A 676 35.08 -31.89 0.18
CA LEU A 676 35.47 -30.47 0.18
C LEU A 676 34.79 -29.63 1.26
N LEU A 677 33.56 -29.96 1.64
CA LEU A 677 32.80 -29.22 2.67
C LEU A 677 33.08 -29.73 4.09
N ASN A 678 33.95 -30.73 4.25
CA ASN A 678 34.25 -31.28 5.56
C ASN A 678 34.94 -30.22 6.46
N PRO A 679 34.38 -29.89 7.64
CA PRO A 679 34.95 -28.90 8.54
C PRO A 679 36.41 -29.17 8.97
N ILE A 680 36.88 -30.42 8.86
CA ILE A 680 38.26 -30.83 9.18
C ILE A 680 39.30 -30.02 8.38
N TYR A 681 38.97 -29.61 7.15
CA TYR A 681 39.88 -28.79 6.32
C TYR A 681 39.96 -27.32 6.76
N GLY A 682 39.13 -26.88 7.71
CA GLY A 682 39.15 -25.52 8.26
C GLY A 682 38.61 -24.43 7.32
N MET A 683 38.17 -24.77 6.11
CA MET A 683 37.62 -23.83 5.14
C MET A 683 36.25 -23.26 5.56
N PHE A 684 35.47 -24.08 6.26
CA PHE A 684 34.13 -23.74 6.75
C PHE A 684 34.00 -24.05 8.23
N THR A 685 33.32 -23.17 8.95
CA THR A 685 32.95 -23.31 10.35
C THR A 685 31.56 -23.95 10.44
N TYR A 686 31.42 -24.98 11.28
CA TYR A 686 30.16 -25.67 11.53
C TYR A 686 29.43 -25.06 12.73
N TYR A 687 28.16 -24.72 12.54
CA TYR A 687 27.28 -24.17 13.56
C TYR A 687 26.35 -25.27 14.08
N PRO A 688 26.57 -25.79 15.31
CA PRO A 688 25.85 -26.97 15.80
C PRO A 688 24.37 -26.72 16.09
N GLU A 689 23.98 -25.48 16.40
CA GLU A 689 22.57 -25.12 16.65
C GLU A 689 21.71 -25.18 15.38
N SER A 690 22.27 -24.80 14.23
CA SER A 690 21.58 -24.71 12.94
C SER A 690 21.89 -25.86 11.98
N ASN A 691 22.93 -26.65 12.27
CA ASN A 691 23.51 -27.65 11.36
C ASN A 691 23.98 -27.05 10.03
N LEU A 692 24.43 -25.79 10.04
CA LEU A 692 24.89 -25.08 8.85
C LEU A 692 26.40 -24.85 8.87
N LEU A 693 26.95 -24.67 7.68
CA LEU A 693 28.32 -24.30 7.39
C LEU A 693 28.37 -22.82 6.98
N TRP A 694 29.42 -22.12 7.39
CA TRP A 694 29.75 -20.80 6.87
C TRP A 694 31.27 -20.67 6.67
N PHE A 695 31.70 -19.75 5.82
CA PHE A 695 33.13 -19.50 5.60
C PHE A 695 33.80 -19.12 6.93
N SER A 696 34.98 -19.71 7.19
CA SER A 696 35.74 -19.41 8.40
C SER A 696 36.32 -17.99 8.38
N ASP A 697 36.28 -17.28 9.52
CA ASP A 697 36.90 -15.95 9.70
C ASP A 697 38.41 -15.97 9.40
N THR A 698 39.07 -17.10 9.68
CA THR A 698 40.49 -17.34 9.45
C THR A 698 40.68 -18.70 8.79
N CYS A 699 41.37 -18.74 7.65
CA CYS A 699 41.63 -19.96 6.89
C CYS A 699 43.10 -19.98 6.42
N PHE A 700 43.76 -21.14 6.51
CA PHE A 700 45.13 -21.35 6.03
C PHE A 700 45.20 -22.03 4.66
N VAL A 701 44.05 -22.35 4.06
CA VAL A 701 43.95 -23.00 2.76
C VAL A 701 44.10 -21.96 1.64
N GLU A 702 44.75 -22.34 0.55
CA GLU A 702 44.97 -21.46 -0.60
C GLU A 702 43.66 -20.98 -1.25
N HIS A 703 43.69 -19.76 -1.77
CA HIS A 703 42.56 -19.08 -2.43
C HIS A 703 41.90 -19.91 -3.55
N ASN A 704 42.70 -20.72 -4.26
CA ASN A 704 42.25 -21.54 -5.38
C ASN A 704 41.21 -22.59 -4.99
N TRP A 705 41.21 -23.05 -3.74
CA TRP A 705 40.26 -24.06 -3.26
C TRP A 705 38.84 -23.53 -3.20
N PHE A 706 38.64 -22.32 -2.69
CA PHE A 706 37.32 -21.67 -2.68
C PHE A 706 36.82 -21.43 -4.11
N HIS A 707 37.71 -21.02 -5.01
CA HIS A 707 37.39 -20.85 -6.43
C HIS A 707 36.93 -22.17 -7.07
N LEU A 708 37.62 -23.27 -6.77
CA LEU A 708 37.24 -24.60 -7.25
C LEU A 708 35.87 -25.03 -6.72
N ILE A 709 35.62 -24.91 -5.41
CA ILE A 709 34.32 -25.26 -4.82
C ILE A 709 33.21 -24.46 -5.52
N GLY A 710 33.47 -23.17 -5.81
CA GLY A 710 32.60 -22.35 -6.66
C GLY A 710 32.30 -22.99 -8.02
N ILE A 711 33.35 -23.36 -8.77
CA ILE A 711 33.22 -24.02 -10.09
C ILE A 711 32.43 -25.33 -9.99
N ILE A 712 32.72 -26.17 -8.99
CA ILE A 712 32.03 -27.45 -8.77
C ILE A 712 30.56 -27.25 -8.48
N CYS A 713 30.21 -26.31 -7.59
CA CYS A 713 28.82 -25.96 -7.31
C CYS A 713 28.12 -25.42 -8.57
N GLY A 714 28.80 -24.61 -9.38
CA GLY A 714 28.28 -24.12 -10.66
C GLY A 714 28.06 -25.25 -11.67
N LEU A 715 29.01 -26.19 -11.79
CA LEU A 715 28.90 -27.35 -12.67
C LEU A 715 27.78 -28.30 -12.24
N ALA A 716 27.58 -28.52 -10.94
CA ALA A 716 26.50 -29.35 -10.43
C ALA A 716 25.13 -28.83 -10.90
N ILE A 717 24.91 -27.51 -10.79
CA ILE A 717 23.68 -26.86 -11.25
C ILE A 717 23.54 -26.93 -12.76
N TYR A 718 24.62 -26.60 -13.47
CA TYR A 718 24.65 -26.56 -14.93
C TYR A 718 24.42 -27.95 -15.56
N ASN A 719 24.69 -29.03 -14.81
CA ASN A 719 24.39 -30.42 -15.16
C ASN A 719 23.18 -31.00 -14.40
N PHE A 720 22.32 -30.14 -13.84
CA PHE A 720 21.03 -30.50 -13.21
C PHE A 720 21.15 -31.53 -12.08
N THR A 721 22.27 -31.51 -11.35
CA THR A 721 22.53 -32.39 -10.22
C THR A 721 22.21 -31.67 -8.92
N VAL A 722 21.24 -32.21 -8.17
CA VAL A 722 20.90 -31.74 -6.82
C VAL A 722 22.02 -32.13 -5.87
N VAL A 723 22.52 -31.16 -5.10
CA VAL A 723 23.63 -31.33 -4.17
C VAL A 723 23.27 -30.72 -2.81
N ASP A 724 23.53 -31.48 -1.74
CA ASP A 724 23.15 -31.07 -0.39
C ASP A 724 24.17 -30.08 0.21
N LEU A 725 23.95 -28.80 -0.10
CA LEU A 725 24.76 -27.70 0.41
C LEU A 725 24.17 -27.18 1.73
N HIS A 726 24.90 -27.42 2.82
CA HIS A 726 24.51 -27.00 4.17
C HIS A 726 24.81 -25.51 4.45
N PHE A 727 24.54 -24.61 3.50
CA PHE A 727 24.77 -23.17 3.66
C PHE A 727 23.48 -22.40 4.00
N PRO A 728 23.55 -21.31 4.77
CA PRO A 728 22.40 -20.44 5.05
C PRO A 728 21.90 -19.72 3.79
N LEU A 729 20.69 -19.16 3.85
CA LEU A 729 20.11 -18.36 2.76
C LEU A 729 21.00 -17.16 2.37
N ALA A 730 21.82 -16.67 3.31
CA ALA A 730 22.81 -15.62 3.09
C ALA A 730 23.74 -15.88 1.90
N LEU A 731 24.16 -17.14 1.66
CA LEU A 731 25.04 -17.47 0.53
C LEU A 731 24.37 -17.14 -0.80
N TYR A 732 23.15 -17.62 -0.98
CA TYR A 732 22.36 -17.46 -2.21
C TYR A 732 21.94 -16.00 -2.41
N LYS A 733 21.68 -15.26 -1.32
CA LYS A 733 21.50 -13.82 -1.36
C LYS A 733 22.72 -13.12 -1.93
N LYS A 734 23.91 -13.42 -1.42
CA LYS A 734 25.15 -12.81 -1.91
C LYS A 734 25.43 -13.17 -3.38
N LEU A 735 25.18 -14.42 -3.81
CA LEU A 735 25.34 -14.83 -5.22
C LEU A 735 24.44 -14.04 -6.17
N LEU A 736 23.25 -13.63 -5.70
CA LEU A 736 22.28 -12.82 -6.43
C LEU A 736 22.41 -11.31 -6.16
N ASN A 737 23.51 -10.86 -5.54
CA ASN A 737 23.75 -9.47 -5.14
C ASN A 737 22.67 -8.87 -4.21
N VAL A 738 21.98 -9.71 -3.44
CA VAL A 738 21.05 -9.30 -2.37
C VAL A 738 21.80 -9.23 -1.06
N LYS A 739 21.61 -8.14 -0.31
CA LYS A 739 22.26 -7.95 1.01
C LYS A 739 21.65 -8.90 2.06
N PRO A 740 22.48 -9.65 2.83
CA PRO A 740 22.01 -10.37 4.00
C PRO A 740 21.46 -9.43 5.08
N CYS A 741 20.51 -9.91 5.87
CA CYS A 741 19.86 -9.19 6.97
C CYS A 741 19.91 -9.98 8.28
N LEU A 742 19.35 -9.41 9.35
CA LEU A 742 19.32 -10.04 10.68
C LEU A 742 18.63 -11.41 10.68
N GLU A 743 17.60 -11.61 9.85
CA GLU A 743 16.94 -12.93 9.71
C GLU A 743 17.90 -14.01 9.20
N ASP A 744 18.85 -13.65 8.34
CA ASP A 744 19.85 -14.61 7.85
C ASP A 744 20.84 -14.99 8.96
N LEU A 745 21.15 -14.06 9.88
CA LEU A 745 21.96 -14.36 11.05
C LEU A 745 21.21 -15.24 12.04
N LYS A 746 19.89 -15.05 12.21
CA LYS A 746 19.07 -15.96 13.02
C LYS A 746 19.02 -17.37 12.46
N GLU A 747 19.09 -17.54 11.13
CA GLU A 747 19.21 -18.85 10.50
C GLU A 747 20.59 -19.49 10.76
N LEU A 748 21.67 -18.72 10.61
CA LEU A 748 23.04 -19.21 10.81
C LEU A 748 23.38 -19.48 12.28
N SER A 749 23.19 -18.48 13.15
CA SER A 749 23.48 -18.49 14.59
C SER A 749 22.24 -17.98 15.35
N PRO A 750 21.29 -18.87 15.67
CA PRO A 750 20.01 -18.49 16.28
C PRO A 750 20.17 -17.74 17.61
N THR A 751 21.17 -18.08 18.42
CA THR A 751 21.42 -17.42 19.70
C THR A 751 21.96 -15.99 19.51
N GLU A 752 22.92 -15.77 18.62
CA GLU A 752 23.42 -14.42 18.29
C GLU A 752 22.32 -13.55 17.66
N GLY A 753 21.61 -14.09 16.67
CA GLY A 753 20.55 -13.36 15.97
C GLY A 753 19.39 -12.95 16.90
N ARG A 754 19.01 -13.80 17.85
CA ARG A 754 17.99 -13.46 18.87
C ARG A 754 18.49 -12.39 19.85
N SER A 755 19.76 -12.43 20.23
CA SER A 755 20.35 -11.42 21.13
C SER A 755 20.39 -10.03 20.49
N LEU A 756 20.74 -9.93 19.20
CA LEU A 756 20.68 -8.67 18.46
C LEU A 756 19.24 -8.19 18.22
N GLN A 757 18.30 -9.10 18.02
CA GLN A 757 16.88 -8.74 17.94
C GLN A 757 16.37 -8.16 19.27
N GLN A 758 16.77 -8.75 20.41
CA GLN A 758 16.44 -8.23 21.73
C GLN A 758 16.98 -6.81 21.96
N LEU A 759 18.17 -6.48 21.44
CA LEU A 759 18.70 -5.12 21.47
C LEU A 759 17.83 -4.12 20.68
N LEU A 760 17.30 -4.53 19.52
CA LEU A 760 16.40 -3.70 18.71
C LEU A 760 15.04 -3.52 19.37
N ASP A 761 14.52 -4.57 20.01
CA ASP A 761 13.20 -4.60 20.62
C ASP A 761 13.19 -4.03 22.05
N TYR A 762 14.37 -3.72 22.61
CA TYR A 762 14.50 -3.18 23.97
C TYR A 762 13.78 -1.82 24.09
N PRO A 763 12.80 -1.68 25.02
CA PRO A 763 12.00 -0.47 25.14
C PRO A 763 12.61 0.60 26.06
N GLY A 764 13.61 0.25 26.90
CA GLY A 764 14.24 1.17 27.85
C GLY A 764 15.18 2.17 27.17
N GLU A 765 15.34 3.34 27.78
CA GLU A 765 16.29 4.38 27.33
C GLU A 765 17.73 4.10 27.80
N ASP A 766 17.91 3.17 28.73
CA ASP A 766 19.15 2.81 29.42
C ASP A 766 19.97 1.71 28.71
N ILE A 767 20.00 1.74 27.37
CA ILE A 767 20.70 0.74 26.55
C ILE A 767 22.20 0.69 26.88
N GLU A 768 22.81 1.84 27.13
CA GLU A 768 24.23 2.00 27.43
C GLU A 768 24.62 1.27 28.72
N GLU A 769 23.82 1.44 29.78
CA GLU A 769 24.04 0.82 31.09
C GLU A 769 23.65 -0.67 31.07
N THR A 770 22.58 -1.02 30.36
CA THR A 770 22.04 -2.39 30.33
C THR A 770 22.91 -3.34 29.53
N PHE A 771 23.31 -2.94 28.32
CA PHE A 771 24.04 -3.81 27.40
C PHE A 771 25.54 -3.57 27.43
N CYS A 772 26.00 -2.36 27.80
CA CYS A 772 27.43 -2.00 27.88
C CYS A 772 28.24 -2.37 26.61
N LEU A 773 27.63 -2.22 25.43
CA LEU A 773 28.24 -2.56 24.15
C LEU A 773 28.91 -1.35 23.49
N ASN A 774 30.01 -1.60 22.79
CA ASN A 774 30.62 -0.69 21.83
C ASN A 774 30.56 -1.33 20.42
N PHE A 775 30.95 -0.60 19.38
CA PHE A 775 30.94 -1.11 17.99
C PHE A 775 32.12 -2.07 17.72
N THR A 776 32.29 -3.07 18.59
CA THR A 776 33.29 -4.13 18.46
C THR A 776 32.65 -5.51 18.59
N ILE A 777 33.31 -6.52 18.03
CA ILE A 777 32.94 -7.93 18.16
C ILE A 777 34.13 -8.71 18.70
N CYS A 778 33.87 -9.67 19.59
CA CYS A 778 34.87 -10.61 20.08
C CYS A 778 34.79 -11.88 19.23
N ARG A 779 35.90 -12.29 18.61
CA ARG A 779 35.98 -13.55 17.87
C ARG A 779 37.11 -14.41 18.42
N GLU A 780 36.81 -15.68 18.65
CA GLU A 780 37.81 -16.65 19.06
C GLU A 780 38.29 -17.42 17.84
N SER A 781 39.58 -17.28 17.51
CA SER A 781 40.23 -18.01 16.42
C SER A 781 41.40 -18.81 17.01
N TYR A 782 41.33 -20.14 16.94
CA TYR A 782 42.37 -21.05 17.44
C TYR A 782 42.78 -20.81 18.91
N GLY A 783 41.81 -20.48 19.78
CA GLY A 783 42.04 -20.21 21.20
C GLY A 783 42.57 -18.80 21.52
N VAL A 784 42.66 -17.92 20.52
CA VAL A 784 42.98 -16.49 20.70
C VAL A 784 41.72 -15.67 20.50
N THR A 785 41.33 -14.90 21.51
CA THR A 785 40.23 -13.95 21.40
C THR A 785 40.73 -12.62 20.84
N GLU A 786 40.25 -12.24 19.66
CA GLU A 786 40.51 -10.96 19.03
C GLU A 786 39.28 -10.04 19.13
N HIS A 787 39.52 -8.77 19.46
CA HIS A 787 38.52 -7.72 19.39
C HIS A 787 38.62 -7.02 18.04
N LYS A 788 37.56 -7.10 17.24
CA LYS A 788 37.50 -6.47 15.91
C LYS A 788 36.51 -5.31 15.91
N ASN A 789 36.95 -4.18 15.38
CA ASN A 789 36.11 -3.00 15.21
C ASN A 789 35.13 -3.21 14.04
N LEU A 790 33.84 -3.03 14.28
CA LEU A 790 32.80 -3.15 13.25
C LEU A 790 32.74 -1.91 12.34
N ILE A 791 33.14 -0.74 12.88
CA ILE A 791 33.27 0.54 12.18
C ILE A 791 34.58 1.22 12.60
N GLU A 792 35.00 2.26 11.88
CA GLU A 792 36.20 3.03 12.23
C GLU A 792 36.11 3.59 13.67
N ASN A 793 37.13 3.31 14.49
CA ASN A 793 37.17 3.66 15.92
C ASN A 793 35.97 3.12 16.73
N GLY A 794 35.44 1.94 16.36
CA GLY A 794 34.29 1.32 17.02
C GLY A 794 34.48 1.03 18.51
N ASP A 795 35.72 0.87 18.96
CA ASP A 795 36.12 0.73 20.38
C ASP A 795 35.69 1.92 21.24
N LYS A 796 35.59 3.12 20.64
CA LYS A 796 35.23 4.37 21.32
C LYS A 796 33.76 4.75 21.17
N ILE A 797 33.02 4.04 20.33
CA ILE A 797 31.62 4.37 20.02
C ILE A 797 30.73 3.40 20.81
N GLN A 798 30.02 3.91 21.81
CA GLN A 798 29.04 3.14 22.57
C GLN A 798 27.74 2.96 21.78
N VAL A 799 27.08 1.82 22.02
CA VAL A 799 25.77 1.52 21.45
C VAL A 799 24.68 2.23 22.26
N GLN A 800 23.93 3.09 21.58
CA GLN A 800 22.87 3.94 22.12
C GLN A 800 21.57 3.69 21.35
N LYS A 801 20.45 4.21 21.86
CA LYS A 801 19.13 4.06 21.23
C LYS A 801 19.09 4.53 19.77
N ASP A 802 19.73 5.66 19.45
CA ASP A 802 19.72 6.24 18.11
C ASP A 802 20.64 5.52 17.11
N ASN A 803 21.58 4.71 17.59
CA ASN A 803 22.59 4.04 16.75
C ASN A 803 22.50 2.50 16.77
N ARG A 804 21.62 1.90 17.58
CA ARG A 804 21.47 0.44 17.71
C ARG A 804 21.16 -0.28 16.38
N GLU A 805 20.37 0.34 15.50
CA GLU A 805 20.09 -0.21 14.17
C GLU A 805 21.38 -0.29 13.33
N LYS A 806 22.24 0.73 13.41
CA LYS A 806 23.53 0.76 12.73
C LYS A 806 24.51 -0.26 13.31
N PHE A 807 24.47 -0.49 14.63
CA PHE A 807 25.27 -1.54 15.27
C PHE A 807 24.90 -2.92 14.73
N VAL A 808 23.60 -3.24 14.69
CA VAL A 808 23.11 -4.52 14.16
C VAL A 808 23.44 -4.67 12.67
N GLU A 809 23.26 -3.62 11.86
CA GLU A 809 23.63 -3.63 10.44
C GLU A 809 25.15 -3.86 10.26
N ALA A 810 25.98 -3.18 11.04
CA ALA A 810 27.44 -3.34 11.01
C ALA A 810 27.87 -4.75 11.44
N TYR A 811 27.22 -5.33 12.46
CA TYR A 811 27.47 -6.70 12.92
C TYR A 811 27.14 -7.71 11.82
N VAL A 812 25.93 -7.64 11.25
CA VAL A 812 25.49 -8.53 10.15
C VAL A 812 26.41 -8.39 8.94
N ASN A 813 26.79 -7.15 8.59
CA ASN A 813 27.73 -6.88 7.50
C ASN A 813 29.12 -7.46 7.78
N TYR A 814 29.60 -7.40 9.02
CA TYR A 814 30.88 -8.00 9.37
C TYR A 814 30.86 -9.53 9.19
N ILE A 815 29.84 -10.22 9.71
CA ILE A 815 29.71 -11.68 9.64
C ILE A 815 29.60 -12.19 8.20
N PHE A 816 28.75 -11.56 7.38
CA PHE A 816 28.48 -12.07 6.04
C PHE A 816 29.34 -11.46 4.94
N ASN A 817 29.95 -10.29 5.15
CA ASN A 817 30.74 -9.60 4.12
C ASN A 817 32.19 -9.38 4.54
N CYS A 818 32.47 -8.64 5.62
CA CYS A 818 33.85 -8.22 5.93
C CYS A 818 34.76 -9.40 6.31
N SER A 819 34.31 -10.26 7.22
CA SER A 819 35.11 -11.38 7.75
C SER A 819 35.45 -12.43 6.69
N VAL A 820 34.64 -12.53 5.63
CA VAL A 820 34.73 -13.61 4.63
C VAL A 820 34.96 -13.08 3.21
N HIS A 821 35.28 -11.79 3.05
CA HIS A 821 35.28 -11.11 1.76
C HIS A 821 36.17 -11.79 0.72
N GLU A 822 37.41 -12.12 1.09
CA GLU A 822 38.38 -12.76 0.20
C GLU A 822 37.93 -14.15 -0.24
N TRP A 823 37.51 -14.98 0.73
CA TRP A 823 37.08 -16.37 0.50
C TRP A 823 35.80 -16.45 -0.32
N TYR A 824 34.82 -15.60 0.02
CA TYR A 824 33.57 -15.50 -0.70
C TYR A 824 33.81 -15.03 -2.14
N THR A 825 34.71 -14.08 -2.37
CA THR A 825 34.99 -13.57 -3.73
C THR A 825 35.61 -14.67 -4.60
N ALA A 826 36.53 -15.48 -4.07
CA ALA A 826 37.03 -16.67 -4.77
C ALA A 826 35.89 -17.62 -5.14
N PHE A 827 35.06 -17.98 -4.17
CA PHE A 827 33.92 -18.88 -4.37
C PHE A 827 32.93 -18.34 -5.40
N SER A 828 32.49 -17.08 -5.27
CA SER A 828 31.50 -16.49 -6.17
C SER A 828 32.02 -16.33 -7.59
N THR A 829 33.30 -15.98 -7.76
CA THR A 829 33.91 -15.89 -9.10
C THR A 829 34.00 -17.27 -9.76
N GLY A 830 34.31 -18.33 -9.01
CA GLY A 830 34.30 -19.70 -9.53
C GLY A 830 32.90 -20.16 -9.92
N PHE A 831 31.91 -19.87 -9.07
CA PHE A 831 30.51 -20.20 -9.31
C PHE A 831 29.96 -19.53 -10.58
N LEU A 832 30.13 -18.20 -10.68
CA LEU A 832 29.59 -17.39 -11.77
C LEU A 832 30.28 -17.60 -13.12
N LYS A 833 31.46 -18.24 -13.14
CA LYS A 833 32.12 -18.66 -14.39
C LYS A 833 31.29 -19.70 -15.15
N VAL A 834 30.68 -20.63 -14.41
CA VAL A 834 29.92 -21.75 -14.97
C VAL A 834 28.44 -21.43 -14.97
N CYS A 835 27.89 -21.19 -13.78
CA CYS A 835 26.49 -20.85 -13.57
C CYS A 835 26.40 -19.35 -13.34
N GLY A 836 26.34 -18.59 -14.44
CA GLY A 836 26.32 -17.12 -14.43
C GLY A 836 25.42 -16.55 -15.50
N GLY A 837 25.42 -15.23 -15.65
CA GLY A 837 24.64 -14.54 -16.68
C GLY A 837 23.25 -14.12 -16.24
N LYS A 838 22.47 -13.57 -17.19
CA LYS A 838 21.19 -12.91 -16.93
C LYS A 838 20.10 -13.85 -16.41
N VAL A 839 20.22 -15.14 -16.66
CA VAL A 839 19.23 -16.14 -16.19
C VAL A 839 19.18 -16.24 -14.67
N LEU A 840 20.33 -16.09 -13.99
CA LEU A 840 20.36 -16.09 -12.52
C LEU A 840 19.67 -14.88 -11.90
N GLU A 841 19.68 -13.73 -12.58
CA GLU A 841 18.99 -12.51 -12.12
C GLU A 841 17.46 -12.69 -12.06
N LEU A 842 16.92 -13.74 -12.69
CA LEU A 842 15.49 -14.08 -12.65
C LEU A 842 15.08 -14.81 -11.34
N PHE A 843 16.04 -15.34 -10.60
CA PHE A 843 15.79 -16.12 -9.39
C PHE A 843 15.74 -15.26 -8.12
N GLN A 844 14.96 -15.72 -7.15
CA GLN A 844 15.07 -15.32 -5.75
C GLN A 844 16.04 -16.22 -4.99
N PRO A 845 16.62 -15.74 -3.88
CA PRO A 845 17.54 -16.54 -3.06
C PRO A 845 16.95 -17.87 -2.59
N THR A 846 15.66 -17.90 -2.23
CA THR A 846 14.96 -19.11 -1.77
C THR A 846 14.75 -20.11 -2.90
N GLU A 847 14.46 -19.64 -4.11
CA GLU A 847 14.31 -20.46 -5.31
C GLU A 847 15.66 -21.04 -5.74
N LEU A 848 16.72 -20.22 -5.76
CA LEU A 848 18.08 -20.65 -6.07
C LEU A 848 18.55 -21.73 -5.08
N ARG A 849 18.31 -21.54 -3.78
CA ARG A 849 18.58 -22.57 -2.76
C ARG A 849 17.79 -23.84 -3.01
N ALA A 850 16.48 -23.73 -3.24
CA ALA A 850 15.62 -24.90 -3.46
C ALA A 850 15.98 -25.67 -4.74
N MET A 851 16.53 -25.00 -5.74
CA MET A 851 17.03 -25.65 -6.96
C MET A 851 18.34 -26.40 -6.71
N ILE A 852 19.26 -25.82 -5.94
CA ILE A 852 20.56 -26.43 -5.67
C ILE A 852 20.44 -27.60 -4.68
N VAL A 853 19.75 -27.35 -3.57
CA VAL A 853 19.64 -28.27 -2.44
C VAL A 853 18.47 -29.25 -2.61
N GLY A 854 17.47 -28.88 -3.40
CA GLY A 854 16.22 -29.63 -3.53
C GLY A 854 15.13 -29.17 -2.55
N ASN A 855 13.97 -29.82 -2.64
CA ASN A 855 12.78 -29.55 -1.84
C ASN A 855 12.58 -30.62 -0.76
N SER A 856 11.74 -30.34 0.24
CA SER A 856 11.27 -31.26 1.29
C SER A 856 9.76 -31.50 1.27
N ASN A 857 9.08 -31.16 0.16
CA ASN A 857 7.65 -31.43 -0.02
C ASN A 857 7.44 -32.86 -0.52
N TYR A 858 7.47 -33.82 0.40
CA TYR A 858 7.37 -35.24 0.07
C TYR A 858 5.94 -35.68 -0.27
N ASN A 859 5.75 -36.20 -1.48
CA ASN A 859 4.55 -36.95 -1.86
C ASN A 859 4.92 -38.43 -2.06
N TRP A 860 4.80 -39.21 -0.99
CA TRP A 860 5.25 -40.61 -0.99
C TRP A 860 4.34 -41.54 -1.81
N GLU A 861 3.07 -41.18 -2.01
CA GLU A 861 2.13 -41.94 -2.84
C GLU A 861 2.52 -41.84 -4.33
N GLU A 862 2.88 -40.63 -4.76
CA GLU A 862 3.34 -40.38 -6.14
C GLU A 862 4.64 -41.11 -6.49
N LEU A 863 5.53 -41.31 -5.50
CA LEU A 863 6.75 -42.12 -5.67
C LEU A 863 6.42 -43.58 -6.04
N GLU A 864 5.42 -44.17 -5.40
CA GLU A 864 4.99 -45.55 -5.64
C GLU A 864 4.21 -45.67 -6.95
N GLU A 865 3.19 -44.83 -7.14
CA GLU A 865 2.20 -45.02 -8.20
C GLU A 865 2.70 -44.61 -9.59
N VAL A 866 3.51 -43.55 -9.68
CA VAL A 866 3.92 -42.95 -10.96
C VAL A 866 5.35 -43.35 -11.36
N ASN A 867 6.23 -43.54 -10.38
CA ASN A 867 7.69 -43.53 -10.62
C ASN A 867 8.44 -44.81 -10.26
N ALA A 868 7.78 -45.76 -9.62
CA ALA A 868 8.40 -47.04 -9.29
C ALA A 868 8.50 -47.93 -10.53
N VAL A 869 9.73 -48.26 -10.91
CA VAL A 869 10.01 -49.16 -12.03
C VAL A 869 10.58 -50.46 -11.51
N TYR A 870 9.92 -51.57 -11.84
CA TYR A 870 10.29 -52.89 -11.39
C TYR A 870 11.11 -53.61 -12.46
N LYS A 871 12.22 -54.22 -12.07
CA LYS A 871 13.11 -55.00 -12.95
C LYS A 871 13.32 -56.42 -12.42
N GLY A 872 13.68 -57.33 -13.31
CA GLY A 872 13.85 -58.75 -12.99
C GLY A 872 12.49 -59.44 -12.85
N ASP A 873 12.29 -60.16 -11.74
CA ASP A 873 11.07 -60.93 -11.45
C ASP A 873 9.98 -60.08 -10.78
N TYR A 874 10.24 -58.81 -10.51
CA TYR A 874 9.30 -57.94 -9.81
C TYR A 874 8.33 -57.21 -10.74
N THR A 875 7.09 -57.11 -10.26
CA THR A 875 6.01 -56.30 -10.81
C THR A 875 5.32 -55.57 -9.66
N ALA A 876 4.52 -54.54 -9.96
CA ALA A 876 3.74 -53.82 -8.94
C ALA A 876 2.83 -54.73 -8.09
N THR A 877 2.45 -55.90 -8.61
CA THR A 877 1.59 -56.88 -7.91
C THR A 877 2.36 -57.97 -7.17
N HIS A 878 3.68 -58.02 -7.27
CA HIS A 878 4.49 -59.06 -6.65
C HIS A 878 4.38 -58.99 -5.11
N PRO A 879 4.22 -60.13 -4.39
CA PRO A 879 4.03 -60.14 -2.93
C PRO A 879 5.10 -59.36 -2.15
N THR A 880 6.38 -59.55 -2.46
CA THR A 880 7.50 -58.84 -1.83
C THR A 880 7.46 -57.32 -2.06
N VAL A 881 7.01 -56.88 -3.24
CA VAL A 881 6.89 -55.45 -3.58
C VAL A 881 5.74 -54.79 -2.80
N ARG A 882 4.59 -55.47 -2.68
CA ARG A 882 3.48 -55.00 -1.84
C ARG A 882 3.89 -54.91 -0.37
N MET A 883 4.55 -55.95 0.14
CA MET A 883 5.08 -55.93 1.52
C MET A 883 6.07 -54.79 1.74
N PHE A 884 6.91 -54.48 0.74
CA PHE A 884 7.83 -53.34 0.78
C PHE A 884 7.08 -52.01 0.91
N TRP A 885 6.13 -51.71 0.00
CA TRP A 885 5.41 -50.44 0.02
C TRP A 885 4.53 -50.28 1.26
N GLU A 886 3.85 -51.34 1.71
CA GLU A 886 3.11 -51.30 2.97
C GLU A 886 4.02 -51.02 4.18
N THR A 887 5.24 -51.58 4.18
CA THR A 887 6.23 -51.35 5.25
C THR A 887 6.76 -49.92 5.18
N PHE A 888 7.08 -49.44 3.98
CA PHE A 888 7.56 -48.09 3.74
C PHE A 888 6.53 -47.04 4.14
N HIS A 889 5.27 -47.19 3.75
CA HIS A 889 4.20 -46.24 4.10
C HIS A 889 3.91 -46.18 5.60
N ALA A 890 4.08 -47.30 6.30
CA ALA A 890 3.96 -47.37 7.75
C ALA A 890 5.11 -46.68 8.51
N PHE A 891 6.22 -46.33 7.86
CA PHE A 891 7.33 -45.63 8.51
C PHE A 891 6.98 -44.18 8.89
N PRO A 892 7.53 -43.67 10.03
CA PRO A 892 7.47 -42.25 10.35
C PRO A 892 8.31 -41.43 9.35
N LEU A 893 8.00 -40.14 9.21
CA LEU A 893 8.65 -39.23 8.25
C LEU A 893 10.18 -39.28 8.33
N GLU A 894 10.75 -39.25 9.52
CA GLU A 894 12.21 -39.30 9.73
C GLU A 894 12.84 -40.56 9.13
N LYS A 895 12.16 -41.70 9.20
CA LYS A 895 12.66 -42.95 8.63
C LYS A 895 12.46 -43.03 7.12
N LYS A 896 11.42 -42.39 6.59
CA LYS A 896 11.23 -42.20 5.14
C LYS A 896 12.32 -41.30 4.54
N LYS A 897 12.71 -40.22 5.25
CA LYS A 897 13.86 -39.38 4.88
C LYS A 897 15.17 -40.16 4.88
N LYS A 898 15.45 -40.95 5.91
CA LYS A 898 16.62 -41.84 5.94
C LYS A 898 16.62 -42.86 4.80
N PHE A 899 15.46 -43.41 4.44
CA PHE A 899 15.35 -44.29 3.27
C PHE A 899 15.69 -43.54 1.97
N LEU A 900 15.21 -42.31 1.82
CA LEU A 900 15.52 -41.49 0.66
C LEU A 900 17.02 -41.18 0.57
N LEU A 901 17.65 -40.89 1.71
CA LEU A 901 19.10 -40.73 1.84
C LEU A 901 19.86 -42.01 1.46
N PHE A 902 19.40 -43.16 1.96
CA PHE A 902 19.93 -44.48 1.61
C PHE A 902 19.81 -44.77 0.10
N LEU A 903 18.68 -44.40 -0.53
CA LEU A 903 18.40 -44.69 -1.93
C LEU A 903 19.08 -43.72 -2.90
N THR A 904 19.17 -42.44 -2.56
CA THR A 904 19.49 -41.37 -3.52
C THR A 904 20.76 -40.58 -3.17
N GLY A 905 21.27 -40.74 -1.96
CA GLY A 905 22.38 -39.96 -1.40
C GLY A 905 21.97 -38.61 -0.81
N SER A 906 20.68 -38.26 -0.82
CA SER A 906 20.14 -37.06 -0.20
C SER A 906 18.78 -37.34 0.43
N ASP A 907 18.41 -36.62 1.50
CA ASP A 907 17.05 -36.62 2.03
C ASP A 907 16.13 -35.59 1.33
N ARG A 908 16.65 -34.90 0.30
CA ARG A 908 15.95 -33.89 -0.49
C ARG A 908 15.53 -34.44 -1.85
N ILE A 909 14.45 -33.87 -2.38
CA ILE A 909 13.91 -34.25 -3.69
C ILE A 909 14.19 -33.17 -4.71
N PRO A 910 14.26 -33.48 -6.01
CA PRO A 910 14.42 -32.44 -7.03
C PRO A 910 13.26 -31.44 -7.02
N ILE A 911 13.49 -30.26 -7.58
CA ILE A 911 12.53 -29.14 -7.48
C ILE A 911 11.18 -29.41 -8.17
N TYR A 912 11.17 -30.29 -9.17
CA TYR A 912 9.95 -30.77 -9.84
C TYR A 912 9.07 -31.67 -8.96
N GLY A 913 9.52 -31.97 -7.74
CA GLY A 913 8.82 -32.81 -6.79
C GLY A 913 9.13 -34.29 -6.96
N MET A 914 8.39 -35.12 -6.22
CA MET A 914 8.63 -36.56 -6.15
C MET A 914 8.36 -37.26 -7.49
N SER A 915 7.53 -36.65 -8.34
CA SER A 915 7.24 -37.02 -9.74
C SER A 915 8.47 -37.07 -10.64
N SER A 916 9.55 -36.37 -10.31
CA SER A 916 10.80 -36.42 -11.08
C SER A 916 11.80 -37.47 -10.56
N LEU A 917 11.57 -37.99 -9.36
CA LEU A 917 12.44 -38.99 -8.75
C LEU A 917 11.97 -40.39 -9.11
N ARG A 918 12.66 -41.02 -10.05
CA ARG A 918 12.43 -42.42 -10.42
C ARG A 918 13.15 -43.36 -9.45
N ILE A 919 12.41 -44.31 -8.87
CA ILE A 919 12.96 -45.43 -8.10
C ILE A 919 12.92 -46.70 -8.95
N VAL A 920 14.03 -47.44 -8.99
CA VAL A 920 14.09 -48.74 -9.67
C VAL A 920 14.21 -49.83 -8.62
N ILE A 921 13.26 -50.75 -8.54
CA ILE A 921 13.31 -51.89 -7.60
C ILE A 921 13.62 -53.17 -8.40
N GLN A 922 14.75 -53.79 -8.11
CA GLN A 922 15.24 -54.96 -8.81
C GLN A 922 15.28 -56.18 -7.89
N SER A 923 14.83 -57.33 -8.40
CA SER A 923 14.94 -58.59 -7.68
C SER A 923 16.38 -59.12 -7.72
N THR A 924 16.91 -59.53 -6.57
CA THR A 924 18.18 -60.25 -6.49
C THR A 924 17.95 -61.75 -6.34
N ALA A 925 18.88 -62.56 -6.89
CA ALA A 925 18.84 -64.02 -6.79
C ALA A 925 19.32 -64.55 -5.43
N ASN A 926 19.64 -63.65 -4.50
CA ASN A 926 20.23 -63.95 -3.21
C ASN A 926 19.12 -64.28 -2.17
N GLY A 927 19.43 -65.12 -1.19
CA GLY A 927 18.45 -65.57 -0.18
C GLY A 927 17.96 -64.47 0.78
N GLU A 928 16.95 -64.78 1.60
CA GLU A 928 16.29 -63.82 2.50
C GLU A 928 17.19 -63.29 3.65
N GLN A 929 18.38 -63.86 3.81
CA GLN A 929 19.38 -63.45 4.79
C GLN A 929 20.12 -62.15 4.42
N TYR A 930 20.08 -61.73 3.15
CA TYR A 930 20.78 -60.54 2.68
C TYR A 930 19.99 -59.27 2.93
N LEU A 931 20.69 -58.16 3.14
CA LEU A 931 20.10 -56.83 3.28
C LEU A 931 19.75 -56.26 1.89
N PRO A 932 18.73 -55.39 1.81
CA PRO A 932 18.53 -54.57 0.61
C PRO A 932 19.76 -53.68 0.39
N VAL A 933 20.15 -53.50 -0.87
CA VAL A 933 21.31 -52.67 -1.26
C VAL A 933 20.83 -51.56 -2.19
N ALA A 934 21.28 -50.34 -1.96
CA ALA A 934 20.95 -49.20 -2.81
C ALA A 934 22.16 -48.76 -3.64
N HIS A 935 21.93 -48.48 -4.91
CA HIS A 935 22.90 -47.84 -5.81
C HIS A 935 22.43 -46.40 -6.06
N THR A 936 22.95 -45.47 -5.26
CA THR A 936 22.51 -44.06 -5.20
C THR A 936 22.66 -43.29 -6.50
N CYS A 937 23.59 -43.72 -7.35
CA CYS A 937 23.85 -43.14 -8.69
C CYS A 937 22.68 -43.39 -9.66
N TYR A 938 21.92 -44.48 -9.47
CA TYR A 938 20.82 -44.89 -10.34
C TYR A 938 19.45 -44.91 -9.64
N ASN A 939 19.40 -44.48 -8.38
CA ASN A 939 18.23 -44.62 -7.50
C ASN A 939 17.65 -46.06 -7.54
N LEU A 940 18.55 -47.05 -7.56
CA LEU A 940 18.20 -48.46 -7.73
C LEU A 940 18.28 -49.18 -6.38
N LEU A 941 17.23 -49.89 -6.02
CA LEU A 941 17.13 -50.74 -4.84
C LEU A 941 17.14 -52.20 -5.27
N ASP A 942 18.24 -52.89 -4.95
CA ASP A 942 18.34 -54.34 -5.03
C ASP A 942 17.63 -54.93 -3.80
N LEU A 943 16.44 -55.48 -4.04
CA LEU A 943 15.56 -56.00 -2.99
C LEU A 943 15.49 -57.54 -3.06
N PRO A 944 16.04 -58.28 -2.08
CA PRO A 944 15.89 -59.73 -2.00
C PRO A 944 14.43 -60.17 -1.86
N LYS A 945 14.12 -61.40 -2.30
CA LYS A 945 12.79 -61.97 -2.16
C LYS A 945 12.58 -62.42 -0.72
N TYR A 946 11.81 -61.67 0.06
CA TYR A 946 11.47 -62.02 1.44
C TYR A 946 10.14 -62.77 1.55
N SER A 947 10.07 -63.75 2.46
CA SER A 947 8.89 -64.59 2.70
C SER A 947 7.82 -63.93 3.58
N SER A 948 8.22 -63.00 4.47
CA SER A 948 7.32 -62.31 5.40
C SER A 948 7.62 -60.82 5.52
N LYS A 949 6.59 -60.05 5.89
CA LYS A 949 6.66 -58.58 6.06
C LYS A 949 7.55 -58.20 7.25
N GLU A 950 7.57 -59.00 8.31
CA GLU A 950 8.38 -58.76 9.51
C GLU A 950 9.88 -58.89 9.19
N ILE A 951 10.26 -59.89 8.41
CA ILE A 951 11.65 -60.08 7.95
C ILE A 951 12.06 -58.92 7.05
N LEU A 952 11.22 -58.56 6.07
CA LEU A 952 11.48 -57.42 5.18
C LEU A 952 11.66 -56.14 5.98
N SER A 953 10.75 -55.84 6.92
CA SER A 953 10.81 -54.65 7.76
C SER A 953 12.09 -54.61 8.60
N ALA A 954 12.43 -55.70 9.30
CA ALA A 954 13.65 -55.74 10.11
C ALA A 954 14.91 -55.53 9.26
N ARG A 955 14.99 -56.15 8.08
CA ARG A 955 16.14 -56.04 7.16
C ARG A 955 16.23 -54.67 6.51
N LEU A 956 15.11 -54.11 6.07
CA LEU A 956 15.04 -52.78 5.48
C LEU A 956 15.42 -51.71 6.51
N VAL A 957 14.92 -51.81 7.74
CA VAL A 957 15.30 -50.93 8.84
C VAL A 957 16.80 -51.04 9.13
N GLN A 958 17.33 -52.26 9.22
CA GLN A 958 18.75 -52.49 9.45
C GLN A 958 19.63 -51.86 8.36
N ALA A 959 19.23 -51.96 7.09
CA ALA A 959 19.93 -51.33 5.97
C ALA A 959 19.86 -49.79 6.02
N ILE A 960 18.69 -49.22 6.31
CA ILE A 960 18.49 -47.78 6.40
C ILE A 960 19.26 -47.16 7.57
N ASP A 961 19.34 -47.83 8.72
CA ASP A 961 20.00 -47.27 9.91
C ASP A 961 21.53 -47.44 9.91
N HIS A 962 22.11 -48.28 9.04
CA HIS A 962 23.56 -48.57 8.96
C HIS A 962 24.17 -48.30 7.57
N TYR A 963 23.60 -47.35 6.81
CA TYR A 963 23.99 -47.06 5.43
C TYR A 963 25.40 -46.44 5.27
N GLU A 964 25.98 -45.85 6.31
CA GLU A 964 27.29 -45.17 6.26
C GLU A 964 28.49 -46.14 6.17
N GLY A 965 28.27 -47.45 6.31
CA GLY A 965 29.32 -48.46 6.42
C GLY A 965 29.57 -49.33 5.18
N PHE A 966 28.91 -49.08 4.05
CA PHE A 966 29.11 -49.88 2.82
C PHE A 966 29.71 -49.05 1.69
N SER A 967 30.87 -48.43 1.96
CA SER A 967 31.90 -48.37 0.91
C SER A 967 32.25 -49.80 0.56
N LEU A 968 31.94 -50.22 -0.67
CA LEU A 968 32.46 -51.45 -1.26
C LEU A 968 33.96 -51.55 -0.91
N ALA A 969 34.31 -52.56 -0.12
CA ALA A 969 35.68 -52.99 0.06
C ALA A 969 36.21 -53.62 -1.23
#